data_AF-A0AA43LNM7-F1
#
_entry.id   AF-A0AA43LNM7-F1
#
_cell.length_a   1.000
_cell.length_b   1.000
_cell.length_c   1.000
_cell.angle_alpha   90.00
_cell.angle_beta   90.00
_cell.angle_gamma   90.00
#
_symmetry.space_group_name_H-M   'P 1'
#
loop_
_entity.id
_entity.type
_entity.pdbx_description
1 polymer ?
#
loop_
_entity_poly.entity_id
_entity_poly.type
_entity_poly.pdbx_seq_one_letter_code
_entity_poly.pdbx_strand_id
1 'polypeptide(L)'
;MMKKWNIYIIALLLLGSSCTDESAIELSNGRGDSSELTLTLKFPQASDMTKASTITPEDENRVDRLDILVFKKASSGTYLDDVLAYRMQVSGSAISSSTSPLPNGVVGDTKTVQVKVQSMQENQRFILLANLPDGTLNVADTAGAAIGSTTLGTIVNKLSYSGASWQKDHLSSVAPAFPMWGQMADVNGSGSDYVQFYQGNGPSSITINMIRAVARIEVGVDINGLGDPALGFGNIFEIDSVYLCNTRTRGTIPPHNDYLSTTAGVRAIEIMTPNPVVSNDTTIGYKFEKNEGVSMVRTIYALESDTLDSPANNKPAFLVIKATYYDKPYYYRVDFVKDGKYLPLLRNHSYTVNIVGVKTTGYDELVDALDSRATLNNPSLLFDAGELDLNESITNEQYYLAYSAEKIMIDWNEQIRIPVKTNYPGGWTATGDATGSAGVNTKDYATTTTLTPNKTGRPITHTVTISAGTLKKDITVVQSPGSNSYILHSGETIYIPLASADIDGTTRSTLIRRLSHYWSNGDDIKYRFSITDGTIIEVSGVGAITDGGNKYIYAHDSDDNIIWGWHIWAVPAGIDFENPTYQRHNNGFIFMDRNLGAYANNATITYYGNYYQWGRKDLISYDLATNDIFLKKTVSYSNNLDTAICNPITFYTSTSYPYDWIGTDAQSQNNNLWVAANGEKGVYDPCPFGWRVPVVKDTGSGSPWHGFTTNSRNGAVYPLSGYLDGFSGARYDASNKGAVWSASAKGMEAYMFEFSTTSASIKSAIRANGLPVRCVKDIP
;
A
#
# COMPACT_ATOMS: atom_id res chain seq x y z
N MET A 1 82.06 -25.37 17.37
CA MET A 1 81.58 -26.68 16.85
C MET A 1 80.07 -26.72 16.95
N MET A 2 79.48 -27.19 15.86
CA MET A 2 78.08 -27.39 15.48
C MET A 2 77.04 -27.85 16.54
N LYS A 3 75.79 -27.41 16.24
CA LYS A 3 74.46 -28.03 16.41
C LYS A 3 73.71 -27.93 17.75
N LYS A 4 72.52 -27.30 17.67
CA LYS A 4 71.17 -27.77 18.11
C LYS A 4 70.13 -26.71 17.69
N TRP A 5 69.29 -26.93 16.67
CA TRP A 5 67.91 -27.50 16.72
C TRP A 5 66.91 -26.74 17.62
N ASN A 6 65.99 -25.97 17.02
CA ASN A 6 64.51 -26.18 17.02
C ASN A 6 63.68 -24.89 16.78
N ILE A 7 62.87 -24.92 15.71
CA ILE A 7 61.48 -24.48 15.47
C ILE A 7 60.87 -23.36 16.38
N TYR A 8 60.36 -22.26 15.77
CA TYR A 8 58.96 -21.74 15.80
C TYR A 8 58.82 -20.31 15.18
N ILE A 9 58.04 -20.19 14.10
CA ILE A 9 56.91 -19.25 13.79
C ILE A 9 57.06 -17.69 13.76
N ILE A 10 56.44 -17.07 12.72
CA ILE A 10 55.97 -15.65 12.49
C ILE A 10 57.08 -14.61 12.14
N ALA A 11 56.99 -13.69 11.17
CA ALA A 11 55.88 -12.97 10.51
C ALA A 11 56.18 -12.62 9.04
N LEU A 12 55.10 -12.50 8.26
CA LEU A 12 55.02 -11.94 6.90
C LEU A 12 54.27 -10.59 7.00
N LEU A 13 54.79 -9.50 6.44
CA LEU A 13 54.03 -8.34 5.91
C LEU A 13 55.00 -7.24 5.43
N LEU A 14 55.13 -7.09 4.11
CA LEU A 14 55.70 -5.93 3.43
C LEU A 14 54.58 -5.35 2.56
N LEU A 15 54.10 -4.16 2.93
CA LEU A 15 53.19 -3.34 2.13
C LEU A 15 54.00 -2.57 1.09
N GLY A 16 53.58 -2.67 -0.18
CA GLY A 16 54.05 -1.81 -1.26
C GLY A 16 53.37 -0.45 -1.20
N SER A 17 54.18 0.60 -1.26
CA SER A 17 53.79 1.99 -1.46
C SER A 17 53.68 2.29 -2.96
N SER A 18 52.52 2.73 -3.44
CA SER A 18 52.41 3.48 -4.70
C SER A 18 52.25 4.96 -4.38
N CYS A 19 53.28 5.75 -4.63
CA CYS A 19 53.20 7.22 -4.67
C CYS A 19 52.55 7.65 -5.99
N THR A 20 51.51 8.47 -5.89
CA THR A 20 51.11 9.42 -6.93
C THR A 20 51.29 10.82 -6.32
N ASP A 21 52.14 11.64 -6.91
CA ASP A 21 52.33 13.05 -6.52
C ASP A 21 51.03 13.83 -6.81
N GLU A 22 50.28 14.22 -5.77
CA GLU A 22 49.24 15.24 -5.86
C GLU A 22 49.89 16.63 -5.80
N SER A 23 50.14 17.25 -6.96
CA SER A 23 50.57 18.65 -7.02
C SER A 23 49.39 19.59 -6.70
N ALA A 24 49.52 20.45 -5.69
CA ALA A 24 48.50 21.43 -5.29
C ALA A 24 48.15 22.41 -6.43
N ILE A 25 46.87 22.79 -6.52
CA ILE A 25 46.38 23.66 -7.59
C ILE A 25 46.86 25.10 -7.39
N GLU A 26 47.51 25.65 -8.42
CA GLU A 26 48.15 26.97 -8.43
C GLU A 26 47.13 28.13 -8.54
N LEU A 27 47.49 29.29 -7.98
CA LEU A 27 46.69 30.52 -8.03
C LEU A 27 46.66 31.09 -9.46
N SER A 28 45.45 31.41 -9.95
CA SER A 28 45.26 31.91 -11.31
C SER A 28 45.93 33.26 -11.60
N ASN A 29 46.23 34.09 -10.58
CA ASN A 29 46.82 35.43 -10.74
C ASN A 29 47.63 35.96 -9.52
N GLY A 30 48.06 35.11 -8.58
CA GLY A 30 48.74 35.56 -7.35
C GLY A 30 50.26 35.67 -7.50
N ARG A 31 50.83 36.89 -7.46
CA ARG A 31 52.24 37.10 -7.09
C ARG A 31 52.31 37.32 -5.57
N GLY A 32 52.81 36.34 -4.81
CA GLY A 32 53.03 36.46 -3.36
C GLY A 32 53.26 35.11 -2.68
N ASP A 33 53.70 35.13 -1.42
CA ASP A 33 53.85 33.92 -0.59
C ASP A 33 52.50 33.18 -0.49
N SER A 34 52.55 31.86 -0.67
CA SER A 34 51.39 30.98 -0.63
C SER A 34 51.56 29.86 0.39
N SER A 35 50.48 29.48 1.07
CA SER A 35 50.42 28.30 1.93
C SER A 35 49.63 27.18 1.25
N GLU A 36 50.01 25.93 1.49
CA GLU A 36 49.20 24.77 1.09
C GLU A 36 48.04 24.57 2.06
N LEU A 37 46.86 24.31 1.52
CA LEU A 37 45.64 24.04 2.27
C LEU A 37 44.95 22.80 1.69
N THR A 38 44.61 21.85 2.55
CA THR A 38 43.67 20.78 2.21
C THR A 38 42.24 21.24 2.49
N LEU A 39 41.42 21.35 1.44
CA LEU A 39 39.99 21.56 1.59
C LEU A 39 39.29 20.20 1.65
N THR A 40 38.60 19.93 2.75
CA THR A 40 37.76 18.74 2.93
C THR A 40 36.30 19.11 2.68
N LEU A 41 35.74 18.61 1.59
CA LEU A 41 34.33 18.74 1.26
C LEU A 41 33.58 17.61 1.95
N LYS A 42 32.66 17.97 2.85
CA LYS A 42 31.79 17.04 3.55
C LYS A 42 30.39 17.10 2.95
N PHE A 43 29.92 15.97 2.45
CA PHE A 43 28.61 15.89 1.84
C PHE A 43 27.55 15.42 2.85
N PRO A 44 26.25 15.69 2.60
CA PRO A 44 25.14 15.17 3.39
C PRO A 44 25.20 13.64 3.44
N GLN A 45 24.83 13.05 4.58
CA GLN A 45 24.81 11.59 4.73
C GLN A 45 23.85 10.96 3.73
N ALA A 46 24.26 9.85 3.12
CA ALA A 46 23.37 9.02 2.34
C ALA A 46 22.28 8.48 3.27
N SER A 47 21.01 8.83 3.03
CA SER A 47 19.91 8.01 3.54
C SER A 47 20.06 6.61 2.95
N ASP A 48 19.76 5.55 3.71
CA ASP A 48 19.70 4.18 3.18
C ASP A 48 18.91 4.18 1.88
N MET A 49 19.59 3.93 0.76
CA MET A 49 18.92 3.82 -0.51
C MET A 49 18.13 2.52 -0.52
N THR A 50 16.91 2.59 -1.05
CA THR A 50 16.10 1.40 -1.30
C THR A 50 16.83 0.52 -2.30
N LYS A 51 16.71 -0.82 -2.16
CA LYS A 51 17.46 -1.81 -2.95
C LYS A 51 17.28 -1.71 -4.48
N ALA A 52 16.40 -0.84 -4.97
CA ALA A 52 16.00 -0.67 -6.37
C ALA A 52 16.45 0.65 -7.03
N SER A 53 17.16 1.56 -6.33
CA SER A 53 17.72 2.75 -6.98
C SER A 53 18.99 2.41 -7.77
N THR A 54 19.01 2.71 -9.07
CA THR A 54 20.22 2.58 -9.92
C THR A 54 21.22 3.73 -9.72
N ILE A 55 20.79 4.85 -9.12
CA ILE A 55 21.63 6.01 -8.80
C ILE A 55 22.18 5.83 -7.40
N THR A 56 23.51 5.90 -7.22
CA THR A 56 24.19 5.71 -5.94
C THR A 56 24.42 7.03 -5.19
N PRO A 57 24.70 7.00 -3.87
CA PRO A 57 25.08 8.21 -3.15
C PRO A 57 26.38 8.83 -3.68
N GLU A 58 27.28 8.02 -4.22
CA GLU A 58 28.50 8.47 -4.89
C GLU A 58 28.17 9.29 -6.15
N ASP A 59 27.20 8.85 -6.95
CA ASP A 59 26.71 9.60 -8.11
C ASP A 59 26.09 10.94 -7.70
N GLU A 60 25.29 10.95 -6.63
CA GLU A 60 24.67 12.20 -6.13
C GLU A 60 25.68 13.17 -5.50
N ASN A 61 26.84 12.68 -5.05
CA ASN A 61 27.93 13.47 -4.47
C ASN A 61 29.03 13.82 -5.48
N ARG A 62 28.87 13.44 -6.76
CA ARG A 62 29.89 13.65 -7.78
C ARG A 62 30.21 15.13 -7.95
N VAL A 63 31.50 15.46 -8.02
CA VAL A 63 32.00 16.82 -8.29
C VAL A 63 32.84 16.78 -9.56
N ASP A 64 32.24 17.21 -10.66
CA ASP A 64 32.89 17.28 -11.98
C ASP A 64 33.68 18.58 -12.13
N ARG A 65 33.22 19.66 -11.47
CA ARG A 65 33.89 20.97 -11.44
C ARG A 65 33.67 21.63 -10.09
N LEU A 66 34.71 22.26 -9.54
CA LEU A 66 34.65 23.04 -8.30
C LEU A 66 35.24 24.44 -8.52
N ASP A 67 34.42 25.45 -8.24
CA ASP A 67 34.83 26.85 -8.18
C ASP A 67 35.03 27.25 -6.71
N ILE A 68 36.23 27.69 -6.36
CA ILE A 68 36.58 28.15 -5.02
C ILE A 68 36.74 29.67 -5.07
N LEU A 69 35.86 30.38 -4.37
CA LEU A 69 35.89 31.83 -4.24
C LEU A 69 36.40 32.18 -2.85
N VAL A 70 37.46 32.98 -2.80
CA VAL A 70 38.05 33.43 -1.54
C VAL A 70 37.76 34.92 -1.38
N PHE A 71 37.17 35.28 -0.25
CA PHE A 71 36.78 36.66 0.06
C PHE A 71 37.57 37.19 1.24
N LYS A 72 37.92 38.48 1.19
CA LYS A 72 38.46 39.23 2.33
C LYS A 72 37.32 39.76 3.18
N LYS A 73 37.45 39.58 4.50
CA LYS A 73 36.51 40.15 5.46
C LYS A 73 36.44 41.67 5.31
N ALA A 74 35.24 42.20 5.13
CA ALA A 74 35.03 43.64 5.09
C ALA A 74 35.33 44.31 6.44
N SER A 75 35.80 45.57 6.41
CA SER A 75 36.10 46.34 7.63
C SER A 75 34.85 46.71 8.43
N SER A 76 33.69 46.76 7.77
CA SER A 76 32.37 47.02 8.35
C SER A 76 31.28 46.35 7.51
N GLY A 77 30.11 46.12 8.08
CA GLY A 77 28.99 45.47 7.40
C GLY A 77 28.81 44.00 7.77
N THR A 78 28.05 43.29 6.94
CA THR A 78 27.76 41.87 7.06
C THR A 78 28.74 41.04 6.23
N TYR A 79 28.70 39.71 6.34
CA TYR A 79 29.52 38.85 5.49
C TYR A 79 29.21 39.01 3.99
N LEU A 80 28.03 39.53 3.62
CA LEU A 80 27.70 39.82 2.22
C LEU A 80 28.53 40.98 1.65
N ASP A 81 29.14 41.80 2.51
CA ASP A 81 30.00 42.90 2.12
C ASP A 81 31.46 42.46 1.90
N ASP A 82 31.79 41.20 2.22
CA ASP A 82 33.12 40.63 1.99
C ASP A 82 33.50 40.74 0.51
N VAL A 83 34.75 41.10 0.24
CA VAL A 83 35.23 41.46 -1.10
C VAL A 83 36.02 40.30 -1.71
N LEU A 84 35.69 39.94 -2.96
CA LEU A 84 36.36 38.85 -3.67
C LEU A 84 37.86 39.13 -3.80
N ALA A 85 38.66 38.23 -3.25
CA ALA A 85 40.11 38.30 -3.25
C ALA A 85 40.71 37.57 -4.46
N TYR A 86 40.22 36.37 -4.75
CA TYR A 86 40.61 35.57 -5.92
C TYR A 86 39.65 34.38 -6.11
N ARG A 87 39.75 33.76 -7.29
CA ARG A 87 39.02 32.54 -7.68
C ARG A 87 39.99 31.46 -8.11
N MET A 88 39.71 30.23 -7.72
CA MET A 88 40.36 29.02 -8.21
C MET A 88 39.32 28.13 -8.88
N GLN A 89 39.71 27.50 -9.99
CA GLN A 89 38.90 26.50 -10.67
C GLN A 89 39.60 25.16 -10.61
N VAL A 90 38.86 24.14 -10.22
CA VAL A 90 39.36 22.79 -10.00
C VAL A 90 38.54 21.83 -10.86
N SER A 91 39.24 21.02 -11.65
CA SER A 91 38.66 19.87 -12.35
C SER A 91 38.33 18.77 -11.34
N GLY A 92 37.21 18.07 -11.53
CA GLY A 92 36.84 16.91 -10.70
C GLY A 92 37.91 15.82 -10.64
N SER A 93 38.73 15.69 -11.70
CA SER A 93 39.87 14.76 -11.73
C SER A 93 40.99 15.07 -10.73
N ALA A 94 41.03 16.29 -10.18
CA ALA A 94 41.98 16.71 -9.16
C ALA A 94 41.41 16.64 -7.73
N ILE A 95 40.22 16.05 -7.58
CA ILE A 95 39.53 15.89 -6.30
C ILE A 95 39.59 14.41 -5.93
N SER A 96 40.22 14.13 -4.79
CA SER A 96 40.38 12.77 -4.29
C SER A 96 39.20 12.40 -3.39
N SER A 97 38.57 11.25 -3.64
CA SER A 97 37.54 10.71 -2.77
C SER A 97 38.19 9.88 -1.66
N SER A 98 37.79 10.09 -0.41
CA SER A 98 38.25 9.29 0.72
C SER A 98 37.07 8.66 1.45
N THR A 99 37.12 7.34 1.60
CA THR A 99 36.16 6.57 2.40
C THR A 99 36.76 6.34 3.78
N SER A 100 36.82 7.38 4.63
CA SER A 100 37.20 7.17 6.02
C SER A 100 36.00 6.64 6.83
N PRO A 101 36.12 5.50 7.52
CA PRO A 101 35.07 5.06 8.43
C PRO A 101 34.96 6.06 9.58
N LEU A 102 33.76 6.60 9.80
CA LEU A 102 33.48 7.40 10.99
C LEU A 102 33.43 6.47 12.23
N PRO A 103 33.68 6.97 13.46
CA PRO A 103 33.76 6.18 14.70
C PRO A 103 32.53 5.33 15.06
N ASN A 104 31.45 5.47 14.29
CA ASN A 104 30.15 4.81 14.43
C ASN A 104 29.84 3.82 13.29
N GLY A 105 30.82 3.45 12.46
CA GLY A 105 30.64 2.46 11.38
C GLY A 105 29.92 2.98 10.13
N VAL A 106 29.72 4.31 10.04
CA VAL A 106 29.08 4.96 8.89
C VAL A 106 30.15 5.43 7.90
N VAL A 107 29.98 5.10 6.61
CA VAL A 107 30.82 5.61 5.52
C VAL A 107 30.30 7.00 5.13
N GLY A 108 31.00 8.07 5.50
CA GLY A 108 30.74 9.39 4.94
C GLY A 108 31.54 9.56 3.65
N ASP A 109 30.91 10.00 2.56
CA ASP A 109 31.62 10.41 1.34
C ASP A 109 32.25 11.78 1.60
N THR A 110 33.57 11.79 1.86
CA THR A 110 34.36 13.01 1.95
C THR A 110 35.25 13.11 0.73
N LYS A 111 35.38 14.33 0.21
CA LYS A 111 36.29 14.60 -0.91
C LYS A 111 37.32 15.65 -0.50
N THR A 112 38.55 15.48 -0.93
CA THR A 112 39.67 16.37 -0.58
C THR A 112 40.30 16.97 -1.82
N VAL A 113 40.68 18.23 -1.73
CA VAL A 113 41.47 18.91 -2.75
C VAL A 113 42.57 19.73 -2.08
N GLN A 114 43.79 19.64 -2.61
CA GLN A 114 44.91 20.46 -2.19
C GLN A 114 44.98 21.73 -3.04
N VAL A 115 44.98 22.89 -2.39
CA VAL A 115 45.02 24.20 -3.05
C VAL A 115 46.08 25.10 -2.43
N LYS A 116 46.58 26.05 -3.21
CA LYS A 116 47.44 27.12 -2.69
C LYS A 116 46.61 28.34 -2.33
N VAL A 117 46.79 28.82 -1.11
CA VAL A 117 46.09 29.97 -0.53
C VAL A 117 47.06 31.13 -0.40
N GLN A 118 46.64 32.31 -0.84
CA GLN A 118 47.48 33.50 -0.80
C GLN A 118 47.64 34.03 0.64
N SER A 119 48.86 34.43 1.00
CA SER A 119 49.11 35.08 2.28
C SER A 119 48.54 36.52 2.31
N MET A 120 47.71 36.83 3.32
CA MET A 120 47.02 38.11 3.50
C MET A 120 46.90 38.48 4.98
N GLN A 121 46.92 39.78 5.29
CA GLN A 121 46.65 40.26 6.66
C GLN A 121 45.17 40.21 7.00
N GLU A 122 44.31 40.27 5.99
CA GLU A 122 42.88 40.19 6.16
C GLU A 122 42.42 38.76 6.43
N ASN A 123 41.41 38.63 7.28
CA ASN A 123 40.70 37.38 7.47
C ASN A 123 39.99 36.98 6.18
N GLN A 124 40.07 35.70 5.81
CA GLN A 124 39.57 35.13 4.57
C GLN A 124 38.35 34.25 4.84
N ARG A 125 37.41 34.22 3.88
CA ARG A 125 36.25 33.32 3.83
C ARG A 125 36.26 32.53 2.53
N PHE A 126 35.95 31.23 2.62
CA PHE A 126 35.88 30.33 1.47
C PHE A 126 34.43 30.02 1.13
N ILE A 127 34.08 30.19 -0.15
CA ILE A 127 32.82 29.76 -0.75
C ILE A 127 33.15 28.77 -1.87
N LEU A 128 32.54 27.59 -1.82
CA LEU A 128 32.73 26.49 -2.76
C LEU A 128 31.46 26.31 -3.58
N LEU A 129 31.60 26.29 -4.90
CA LEU A 129 30.50 26.10 -5.85
C LEU A 129 30.82 24.89 -6.72
N ALA A 130 30.13 23.78 -6.49
CA ALA A 130 30.31 22.56 -7.28
C ALA A 130 29.31 22.52 -8.43
N ASN A 131 29.73 21.99 -9.58
CA ASN A 131 28.90 21.65 -10.76
C ASN A 131 27.92 22.75 -11.19
N LEU A 132 28.35 24.01 -11.15
CA LEU A 132 27.53 25.12 -11.62
C LEU A 132 27.14 24.90 -13.10
N PRO A 133 25.89 25.12 -13.50
CA PRO A 133 25.52 25.12 -14.91
C PRO A 133 26.29 26.19 -15.68
N ASP A 134 26.63 25.92 -16.92
CA ASP A 134 27.41 26.86 -17.73
C ASP A 134 26.70 28.20 -17.87
N GLY A 135 27.47 29.29 -17.77
CA GLY A 135 26.95 30.66 -17.79
C GLY A 135 26.34 31.16 -16.48
N THR A 136 26.21 30.33 -15.44
CA THR A 136 25.68 30.76 -14.12
C THR A 136 26.61 31.72 -13.39
N LEU A 137 27.92 31.53 -13.52
CA LEU A 137 28.95 32.42 -12.97
C LEU A 137 29.82 32.97 -14.09
N ASN A 138 29.64 34.25 -14.42
CA ASN A 138 30.43 34.90 -15.46
C ASN A 138 31.86 35.12 -15.00
N VAL A 139 32.84 34.73 -15.83
CA VAL A 139 34.27 34.94 -15.55
C VAL A 139 34.58 36.43 -15.37
N ALA A 140 33.89 37.31 -16.09
CA ALA A 140 34.03 38.77 -15.95
C ALA A 140 33.68 39.30 -14.54
N ASP A 141 32.80 38.60 -13.80
CA ASP A 141 32.43 38.97 -12.43
C ASP A 141 33.46 38.50 -11.38
N THR A 142 34.44 37.69 -11.79
CA THR A 142 35.36 37.00 -10.87
C THR A 142 36.82 37.02 -11.33
N ALA A 143 37.17 37.86 -12.31
CA ALA A 143 38.50 37.96 -12.88
C ALA A 143 38.91 39.42 -13.13
N GLY A 144 40.23 39.67 -13.22
CA GLY A 144 40.78 40.99 -13.58
C GLY A 144 40.33 42.11 -12.64
N ALA A 145 39.84 43.22 -13.20
CA ALA A 145 39.43 44.43 -12.46
C ALA A 145 38.22 44.23 -11.51
N ALA A 146 37.48 43.12 -11.65
CA ALA A 146 36.38 42.77 -10.76
C ALA A 146 36.86 42.23 -9.39
N ILE A 147 38.09 41.67 -9.34
CA ILE A 147 38.72 41.24 -8.10
C ILE A 147 39.06 42.46 -7.25
N GLY A 148 38.71 42.44 -5.97
CA GLY A 148 38.90 43.57 -5.05
C GLY A 148 37.80 44.64 -5.08
N SER A 149 36.79 44.50 -5.96
CA SER A 149 35.63 45.40 -6.02
C SER A 149 34.28 44.69 -5.96
N THR A 150 34.23 43.40 -6.28
CA THR A 150 33.00 42.60 -6.24
C THR A 150 32.75 42.03 -4.84
N THR A 151 31.55 42.25 -4.29
CA THR A 151 31.15 41.73 -2.97
C THR A 151 30.50 40.35 -3.06
N LEU A 152 30.51 39.58 -1.97
CA LEU A 152 29.80 38.31 -1.87
C LEU A 152 28.30 38.46 -2.17
N GLY A 153 27.67 39.51 -1.66
CA GLY A 153 26.26 39.83 -1.95
C GLY A 153 25.99 40.03 -3.45
N THR A 154 26.93 40.63 -4.18
CA THR A 154 26.82 40.78 -5.65
C THR A 154 26.83 39.43 -6.36
N ILE A 155 27.67 38.50 -5.90
CA ILE A 155 27.78 37.16 -6.48
C ILE A 155 26.55 36.31 -6.13
N VAL A 156 26.14 36.29 -4.86
CA VAL A 156 24.96 35.55 -4.37
C VAL A 156 23.70 35.94 -5.17
N ASN A 157 23.51 37.23 -5.45
CA ASN A 157 22.36 37.72 -6.22
C ASN A 157 22.34 37.31 -7.70
N LYS A 158 23.48 36.89 -8.27
CA LYS A 158 23.60 36.49 -9.68
C LYS A 158 23.49 34.98 -9.89
N LEU A 159 23.73 34.17 -8.86
CA LEU A 159 23.80 32.71 -8.93
C LEU A 159 22.41 32.05 -8.99
N SER A 160 21.72 32.27 -10.11
CA SER A 160 20.45 31.62 -10.45
C SER A 160 20.60 30.74 -11.70
N TYR A 161 19.88 29.63 -11.75
CA TYR A 161 20.01 28.64 -12.82
C TYR A 161 18.65 28.19 -13.35
N SER A 162 18.63 27.62 -14.56
CA SER A 162 17.43 26.97 -15.12
C SER A 162 17.33 25.51 -14.67
N GLY A 163 16.10 25.08 -14.36
CA GLY A 163 15.74 23.69 -14.07
C GLY A 163 15.97 22.71 -15.23
N ALA A 164 15.92 23.19 -16.48
CA ALA A 164 15.79 22.33 -17.65
C ALA A 164 16.98 21.36 -17.88
N SER A 165 18.14 21.63 -17.26
CA SER A 165 19.41 20.94 -17.52
C SER A 165 19.52 19.55 -16.90
N TRP A 166 18.86 19.29 -15.77
CA TRP A 166 18.78 17.95 -15.11
C TRP A 166 17.48 17.20 -15.45
N GLN A 167 16.62 17.80 -16.27
CA GLN A 167 15.25 17.32 -16.56
C GLN A 167 15.14 16.67 -17.95
N LYS A 168 16.26 16.25 -18.55
CA LYS A 168 16.30 15.93 -19.99
C LYS A 168 16.82 14.54 -20.37
N ASP A 169 17.40 13.77 -19.44
CA ASP A 169 17.90 12.42 -19.77
C ASP A 169 17.64 11.41 -18.66
N HIS A 170 16.36 11.07 -18.52
CA HIS A 170 15.83 10.21 -17.46
C HIS A 170 16.08 8.72 -17.71
N LEU A 171 16.83 8.34 -18.76
CA LEU A 171 17.20 6.95 -19.07
C LEU A 171 18.64 6.59 -18.67
N SER A 172 19.48 7.56 -18.28
CA SER A 172 20.85 7.31 -17.86
C SER A 172 20.92 6.56 -16.52
N SER A 173 21.93 5.70 -16.35
CA SER A 173 22.17 4.94 -15.10
C SER A 173 22.98 5.73 -14.07
N VAL A 174 23.19 7.03 -14.27
CA VAL A 174 24.08 7.88 -13.47
C VAL A 174 23.38 9.21 -13.24
N ALA A 175 23.40 9.72 -12.00
CA ALA A 175 22.82 11.04 -11.72
C ALA A 175 23.51 12.16 -12.52
N PRO A 176 22.77 13.23 -12.87
CA PRO A 176 23.39 14.46 -13.32
C PRO A 176 24.19 15.08 -12.16
N ALA A 177 25.32 15.70 -12.47
CA ALA A 177 26.12 16.39 -11.46
C ALA A 177 25.35 17.61 -10.93
N PHE A 178 24.98 17.57 -9.66
CA PHE A 178 24.13 18.60 -9.07
C PHE A 178 24.92 19.85 -8.68
N PRO A 179 24.38 21.06 -8.94
CA PRO A 179 24.95 22.26 -8.38
C PRO A 179 24.91 22.22 -6.86
N MET A 180 26.01 22.59 -6.20
CA MET A 180 26.11 22.60 -4.75
C MET A 180 26.75 23.87 -4.23
N TRP A 181 26.35 24.26 -3.03
CA TRP A 181 26.92 25.37 -2.28
C TRP A 181 27.63 24.85 -1.04
N GLY A 182 28.86 25.28 -0.86
CA GLY A 182 29.61 25.15 0.39
C GLY A 182 30.03 26.52 0.87
N GLN A 183 29.84 26.79 2.15
CA GLN A 183 30.35 28.00 2.78
C GLN A 183 31.01 27.62 4.08
N MET A 184 32.16 28.25 4.33
CA MET A 184 32.89 28.06 5.56
C MET A 184 32.05 28.55 6.75
N ALA A 185 31.83 27.64 7.70
CA ALA A 185 31.18 27.86 8.98
C ALA A 185 32.14 27.36 10.07
N ASP A 186 32.27 28.12 11.16
CA ASP A 186 33.08 27.82 12.36
C ASP A 186 34.30 26.90 12.15
N VAL A 187 35.46 27.51 11.87
CA VAL A 187 36.72 26.77 11.68
C VAL A 187 37.13 26.12 13.00
N ASN A 188 37.03 24.79 13.11
CA ASN A 188 37.50 23.98 14.23
C ASN A 188 36.93 24.38 15.62
N GLY A 189 35.70 24.91 15.68
CA GLY A 189 35.06 25.29 16.96
C GLY A 189 35.56 26.62 17.53
N SER A 190 36.16 27.47 16.69
CA SER A 190 36.67 28.81 17.05
C SER A 190 35.58 29.88 17.21
N GLY A 191 34.33 29.58 16.84
CA GLY A 191 33.23 30.54 16.77
C GLY A 191 33.39 31.59 15.67
N SER A 192 34.30 31.38 14.71
CA SER A 192 34.60 32.30 13.61
C SER A 192 34.48 31.61 12.26
N ASP A 193 33.69 32.20 11.37
CA ASP A 193 33.55 31.79 9.97
C ASP A 193 34.66 32.35 9.05
N TYR A 194 35.79 32.72 9.66
CA TYR A 194 36.94 33.29 8.97
C TYR A 194 38.24 32.65 9.44
N VAL A 195 39.22 32.62 8.54
CA VAL A 195 40.56 32.12 8.77
C VAL A 195 41.59 33.12 8.26
N GLN A 196 42.71 33.27 8.95
CA GLN A 196 43.82 34.08 8.48
C GLN A 196 44.95 33.18 7.96
N PHE A 197 45.48 33.53 6.79
CA PHE A 197 46.70 32.93 6.25
C PHE A 197 47.76 34.03 6.14
N TYR A 198 48.62 34.20 7.14
CA TYR A 198 49.61 35.28 7.15
C TYR A 198 51.00 34.76 7.52
N GLN A 199 51.98 34.98 6.64
CA GLN A 199 53.39 34.63 6.87
C GLN A 199 53.59 33.17 7.32
N GLY A 200 52.92 32.23 6.64
CA GLY A 200 53.00 30.79 6.96
C GLY A 200 52.13 30.34 8.14
N ASN A 201 51.45 31.26 8.86
CA ASN A 201 50.47 30.90 9.88
C ASN A 201 49.09 30.72 9.24
N GLY A 202 48.44 29.59 9.54
CA GLY A 202 47.10 29.23 9.08
C GLY A 202 46.87 27.73 9.29
N PRO A 203 45.61 27.25 9.26
CA PRO A 203 45.33 25.83 9.34
C PRO A 203 45.78 25.10 8.06
N SER A 204 46.29 23.88 8.21
CA SER A 204 46.66 23.02 7.08
C SER A 204 45.45 22.34 6.42
N SER A 205 44.30 22.34 7.09
CA SER A 205 43.06 21.78 6.58
C SER A 205 41.84 22.60 7.03
N ILE A 206 40.86 22.74 6.14
CA ILE A 206 39.55 23.32 6.44
C ILE A 206 38.47 22.37 5.90
N THR A 207 37.46 22.11 6.72
CA THR A 207 36.30 21.29 6.34
C THR A 207 35.12 22.19 6.00
N ILE A 208 34.49 21.95 4.86
CA ILE A 208 33.33 22.72 4.38
C ILE A 208 32.21 21.75 4.05
N ASN A 209 31.04 22.00 4.65
CA ASN A 209 29.83 21.24 4.37
C ASN A 209 29.27 21.69 3.02
N MET A 210 28.98 20.73 2.14
CA MET A 210 28.36 20.95 0.84
C MET A 210 26.86 20.67 0.94
N ILE A 211 26.05 21.50 0.28
CA ILE A 211 24.59 21.38 0.22
C ILE A 211 24.15 21.38 -1.24
N ARG A 212 23.39 20.36 -1.64
CA ARG A 212 22.80 20.28 -2.98
C ARG A 212 21.74 21.37 -3.17
N ALA A 213 21.65 21.91 -4.38
CA ALA A 213 20.63 22.91 -4.72
C ALA A 213 19.27 22.30 -5.14
N VAL A 214 19.13 20.96 -5.11
CA VAL A 214 17.93 20.22 -5.56
C VAL A 214 17.34 19.38 -4.43
N ALA A 215 16.02 19.13 -4.50
CA ALA A 215 15.32 18.12 -3.70
C ALA A 215 15.29 16.78 -4.45
N ARG A 216 15.24 15.68 -3.69
CA ARG A 216 15.08 14.32 -4.21
C ARG A 216 13.67 13.82 -3.89
N ILE A 217 12.99 13.22 -4.85
CA ILE A 217 11.65 12.63 -4.68
C ILE A 217 11.70 11.19 -5.20
N GLU A 218 11.25 10.25 -4.40
CA GLU A 218 11.15 8.83 -4.76
C GLU A 218 9.69 8.44 -4.78
N VAL A 219 9.25 7.72 -5.81
CA VAL A 219 7.86 7.26 -5.94
C VAL A 219 7.86 5.78 -6.28
N GLY A 220 7.14 4.99 -5.49
CA GLY A 220 7.17 3.54 -5.64
C GLY A 220 6.14 2.86 -4.78
N VAL A 221 5.90 1.59 -5.10
CA VAL A 221 4.99 0.71 -4.35
C VAL A 221 5.77 -0.07 -3.30
N ASP A 222 5.27 -0.07 -2.07
CA ASP A 222 5.81 -0.81 -0.92
C ASP A 222 7.33 -0.70 -0.74
N ILE A 223 7.82 0.54 -0.71
CA ILE A 223 9.25 0.87 -0.68
C ILE A 223 9.96 0.33 0.59
N ASN A 224 9.22 0.11 1.69
CA ASN A 224 9.78 -0.15 3.03
C ASN A 224 9.55 -1.59 3.57
N GLY A 225 8.81 -2.47 2.89
CA GLY A 225 8.45 -3.79 3.40
C GLY A 225 8.70 -4.94 2.41
N LEU A 226 9.74 -5.75 2.64
CA LEU A 226 9.83 -7.20 2.33
C LEU A 226 8.99 -7.80 1.15
N GLY A 227 8.96 -7.17 -0.02
CA GLY A 227 8.38 -7.71 -1.25
C GLY A 227 9.06 -7.09 -2.46
N ASP A 228 9.42 -7.92 -3.43
CA ASP A 228 10.23 -7.55 -4.58
C ASP A 228 9.70 -6.28 -5.30
N PRO A 229 10.52 -5.21 -5.45
CA PRO A 229 10.16 -4.06 -6.26
C PRO A 229 9.93 -4.42 -7.73
N ALA A 230 10.01 -5.68 -8.17
CA ALA A 230 9.72 -6.10 -9.54
C ALA A 230 8.24 -6.05 -9.96
N LEU A 231 7.27 -6.01 -9.02
CA LEU A 231 5.84 -6.08 -9.34
C LEU A 231 5.08 -5.09 -8.46
N GLY A 232 4.05 -4.41 -8.97
CA GLY A 232 3.22 -3.49 -8.18
C GLY A 232 2.41 -4.23 -7.11
N PHE A 233 1.19 -3.78 -6.78
CA PHE A 233 0.25 -4.65 -6.04
C PHE A 233 -0.22 -5.82 -6.95
N GLY A 234 0.70 -6.62 -7.52
CA GLY A 234 0.46 -7.52 -8.65
C GLY A 234 -0.12 -6.78 -9.86
N ASN A 235 -1.09 -7.41 -10.54
CA ASN A 235 -1.85 -6.83 -11.66
C ASN A 235 -2.90 -5.79 -11.21
N ILE A 236 -2.91 -5.36 -9.94
CA ILE A 236 -3.95 -4.46 -9.41
C ILE A 236 -3.55 -3.01 -9.60
N PHE A 237 -2.27 -2.67 -9.42
CA PHE A 237 -1.81 -1.29 -9.55
C PHE A 237 -0.35 -1.28 -9.99
N GLU A 238 -0.13 -0.75 -11.17
CA GLU A 238 1.19 -0.62 -11.78
C GLU A 238 1.41 0.83 -12.18
N ILE A 239 2.47 1.47 -11.67
CA ILE A 239 2.79 2.84 -12.04
C ILE A 239 3.25 2.86 -13.50
N ASP A 240 2.63 3.65 -14.37
CA ASP A 240 3.12 3.89 -15.73
C ASP A 240 4.14 5.03 -15.72
N SER A 241 3.75 6.15 -15.12
CA SER A 241 4.54 7.39 -15.13
C SER A 241 4.12 8.34 -14.00
N VAL A 242 5.00 9.25 -13.62
CA VAL A 242 4.72 10.31 -12.64
C VAL A 242 4.92 11.67 -13.30
N TYR A 243 4.01 12.60 -13.05
CA TYR A 243 4.10 13.99 -13.46
C TYR A 243 4.45 14.86 -12.25
N LEU A 244 5.51 15.65 -12.34
CA LEU A 244 5.82 16.68 -11.35
C LEU A 244 5.17 17.99 -11.79
N CYS A 245 4.27 18.51 -10.97
CA CYS A 245 3.38 19.61 -11.32
C CYS A 245 3.63 20.83 -10.44
N ASN A 246 3.46 22.01 -11.02
CA ASN A 246 3.52 23.29 -10.31
C ASN A 246 4.83 23.47 -9.51
N THR A 247 5.96 23.23 -10.19
CA THR A 247 7.30 23.48 -9.64
C THR A 247 7.95 24.68 -10.31
N ARG A 248 8.95 25.26 -9.65
CA ARG A 248 9.74 26.34 -10.24
C ARG A 248 10.57 25.85 -11.43
N THR A 249 10.73 26.72 -12.42
CA THR A 249 11.60 26.50 -13.59
C THR A 249 13.00 27.08 -13.41
N ARG A 250 13.24 27.83 -12.33
CA ARG A 250 14.53 28.42 -11.96
C ARG A 250 14.81 28.27 -10.47
N GLY A 251 16.06 28.01 -10.12
CA GLY A 251 16.54 27.87 -8.74
C GLY A 251 17.70 28.81 -8.43
N THR A 252 18.10 28.88 -7.16
CA THR A 252 19.29 29.62 -6.70
C THR A 252 20.34 28.65 -6.18
N ILE A 253 21.62 28.94 -6.43
CA ILE A 253 22.72 28.14 -5.86
C ILE A 253 22.88 28.42 -4.36
N PRO A 254 22.92 29.68 -3.89
CA PRO A 254 23.10 29.97 -2.47
C PRO A 254 21.85 29.56 -1.66
N PRO A 255 22.01 29.00 -0.46
CA PRO A 255 20.91 28.76 0.48
C PRO A 255 20.53 30.05 1.24
N HIS A 256 19.42 30.02 1.99
CA HIS A 256 19.03 31.14 2.86
C HIS A 256 20.09 31.40 3.95
N ASN A 257 20.27 32.68 4.31
CA ASN A 257 21.44 33.24 5.01
C ASN A 257 21.73 32.72 6.44
N ASP A 258 20.87 31.91 7.05
CA ASP A 258 20.84 31.69 8.51
C ASP A 258 21.28 30.28 9.00
N TYR A 259 21.62 29.30 8.13
CA TYR A 259 21.51 27.88 8.56
C TYR A 259 22.61 26.87 8.16
N LEU A 260 23.87 27.30 8.05
CA LEU A 260 24.99 26.34 8.01
C LEU A 260 25.34 25.87 9.44
N SER A 261 24.59 24.91 9.97
CA SER A 261 24.82 24.32 11.31
C SER A 261 26.22 23.69 11.44
N THR A 262 26.90 24.00 12.54
CA THR A 262 28.27 23.59 12.83
C THR A 262 28.40 22.34 13.71
N THR A 263 27.30 21.71 14.18
CA THR A 263 27.45 20.68 15.25
C THR A 263 26.58 19.40 15.18
N ALA A 264 25.55 19.24 14.34
CA ALA A 264 24.73 18.01 14.40
C ALA A 264 23.99 17.62 13.10
N GLY A 265 24.65 17.78 11.95
CA GLY A 265 24.02 17.54 10.65
C GLY A 265 23.31 18.80 10.13
N VAL A 266 23.27 18.92 8.80
CA VAL A 266 22.64 20.04 8.10
C VAL A 266 21.12 19.90 8.31
N ARG A 267 20.49 20.80 9.07
CA ARG A 267 19.02 20.82 9.24
C ARG A 267 18.45 22.15 8.73
N ALA A 268 17.62 22.02 7.68
CA ALA A 268 16.65 22.96 7.07
C ALA A 268 17.23 24.36 6.67
N ILE A 269 16.57 25.32 6.01
CA ILE A 269 15.24 25.95 6.23
C ILE A 269 15.00 26.98 5.09
N GLU A 270 13.72 27.24 4.77
CA GLU A 270 13.12 28.31 3.94
C GLU A 270 13.59 28.51 2.49
N ILE A 271 12.61 28.72 1.63
CA ILE A 271 12.78 28.78 0.18
C ILE A 271 13.30 30.16 -0.21
N MET A 272 14.48 30.20 -0.83
CA MET A 272 14.91 31.43 -1.50
C MET A 272 14.13 31.61 -2.80
N THR A 273 13.58 32.80 -2.99
CA THR A 273 12.91 33.14 -4.25
C THR A 273 13.96 33.63 -5.25
N PRO A 274 14.08 33.02 -6.46
CA PRO A 274 14.98 33.53 -7.49
C PRO A 274 14.67 35.01 -7.78
N ASN A 275 15.67 35.77 -8.20
CA ASN A 275 15.47 37.13 -8.73
C ASN A 275 15.66 37.10 -10.26
N PRO A 276 14.64 37.47 -11.07
CA PRO A 276 13.29 37.88 -10.68
C PRO A 276 12.47 36.71 -10.12
N VAL A 277 11.52 37.03 -9.23
CA VAL A 277 10.57 36.09 -8.64
C VAL A 277 9.77 35.45 -9.76
N VAL A 278 9.97 34.16 -9.99
CA VAL A 278 9.22 33.40 -10.99
C VAL A 278 8.12 32.63 -10.27
N SER A 279 6.86 32.86 -10.65
CA SER A 279 5.73 32.07 -10.18
C SER A 279 5.86 30.62 -10.63
N ASN A 280 5.26 29.68 -9.89
CA ASN A 280 5.13 28.31 -10.35
C ASN A 280 4.38 28.31 -11.70
N ASP A 281 4.87 27.53 -12.67
CA ASP A 281 4.19 27.37 -13.96
C ASP A 281 3.00 26.41 -13.77
N THR A 282 1.84 26.81 -14.27
CA THR A 282 0.55 26.11 -14.10
C THR A 282 0.41 24.89 -15.00
N THR A 283 1.39 24.64 -15.86
CA THR A 283 1.43 23.49 -16.77
C THR A 283 2.16 22.29 -16.15
N ILE A 284 1.84 21.08 -16.64
CA ILE A 284 2.56 19.84 -16.34
C ILE A 284 4.06 20.13 -16.46
N GLY A 285 4.78 20.12 -15.34
CA GLY A 285 6.19 20.48 -15.33
C GLY A 285 7.01 19.46 -16.09
N TYR A 286 6.93 18.18 -15.69
CA TYR A 286 7.76 17.10 -16.21
C TYR A 286 7.06 15.74 -16.07
N LYS A 287 7.28 14.82 -17.02
CA LYS A 287 6.81 13.41 -16.98
C LYS A 287 8.00 12.46 -16.80
N PHE A 288 7.88 11.51 -15.88
CA PHE A 288 8.88 10.50 -15.55
C PHE A 288 8.26 9.11 -15.77
N GLU A 289 8.81 8.32 -16.68
CA GLU A 289 8.32 6.95 -16.93
C GLU A 289 8.84 5.97 -15.86
N LYS A 290 8.07 4.90 -15.62
CA LYS A 290 8.51 3.76 -14.78
C LYS A 290 9.75 3.08 -15.36
N ASN A 291 10.56 2.48 -14.48
CA ASN A 291 11.67 1.61 -14.87
C ASN A 291 11.20 0.26 -15.42
N GLU A 292 11.85 -0.25 -16.46
CA GLU A 292 11.63 -1.62 -16.91
C GLU A 292 11.94 -2.61 -15.78
N GLY A 293 10.97 -3.49 -15.50
CA GLY A 293 11.14 -4.57 -14.53
C GLY A 293 11.09 -4.18 -13.06
N VAL A 294 10.77 -2.93 -12.67
CA VAL A 294 10.54 -2.54 -11.26
C VAL A 294 9.40 -1.53 -11.06
N SER A 295 8.54 -1.71 -10.05
CA SER A 295 7.38 -0.92 -9.59
C SER A 295 7.71 0.44 -8.97
N MET A 296 8.90 0.97 -9.27
CA MET A 296 9.34 2.30 -8.88
C MET A 296 9.55 3.17 -10.11
N VAL A 297 9.18 4.44 -9.99
CA VAL A 297 9.61 5.48 -10.92
C VAL A 297 10.95 6.01 -10.41
N ARG A 298 11.93 6.13 -11.30
CA ARG A 298 13.30 6.60 -10.98
C ARG A 298 13.29 7.82 -10.07
N THR A 299 14.37 8.00 -9.32
CA THR A 299 14.63 9.18 -8.47
C THR A 299 14.38 10.49 -9.25
N ILE A 300 13.38 11.24 -8.82
CA ILE A 300 12.97 12.54 -9.38
C ILE A 300 13.76 13.63 -8.66
N TYR A 301 14.39 14.55 -9.40
CA TYR A 301 15.02 15.73 -8.82
C TYR A 301 14.21 16.99 -9.13
N ALA A 302 13.90 17.75 -8.09
CA ALA A 302 13.05 18.93 -8.17
C ALA A 302 13.76 20.16 -7.61
N LEU A 303 13.36 21.34 -8.10
CA LEU A 303 13.73 22.61 -7.51
C LEU A 303 12.88 22.88 -6.26
N GLU A 304 13.32 23.83 -5.46
CA GLU A 304 12.56 24.26 -4.29
C GLU A 304 11.19 24.82 -4.67
N SER A 305 10.18 24.54 -3.83
CA SER A 305 8.82 25.04 -4.01
C SER A 305 8.17 25.36 -2.67
N ASP A 306 7.39 26.44 -2.65
CA ASP A 306 6.60 26.92 -1.51
C ASP A 306 5.26 26.21 -1.36
N THR A 307 4.67 26.40 -0.18
CA THR A 307 3.35 25.90 0.20
C THR A 307 2.21 26.80 -0.32
N LEU A 308 2.54 28.02 -0.78
CA LEU A 308 1.68 29.07 -1.33
C LEU A 308 0.43 29.41 -0.47
N ASP A 309 0.49 30.52 0.28
CA ASP A 309 -0.63 31.04 1.09
C ASP A 309 -1.59 32.02 0.35
N SER A 310 -1.53 32.14 -0.99
CA SER A 310 -2.32 33.18 -1.71
C SER A 310 -3.51 32.64 -2.51
N PRO A 311 -4.74 33.18 -2.37
CA PRO A 311 -5.99 32.42 -2.54
C PRO A 311 -6.56 32.40 -3.96
N ALA A 312 -5.78 32.73 -5.00
CA ALA A 312 -6.39 33.06 -6.29
C ALA A 312 -6.20 32.06 -7.43
N ASN A 313 -5.19 31.18 -7.44
CA ASN A 313 -5.05 30.07 -8.44
C ASN A 313 -3.78 29.21 -8.33
N ASN A 314 -2.88 29.42 -7.37
CA ASN A 314 -1.63 28.65 -7.32
C ASN A 314 -1.75 27.49 -6.32
N LYS A 315 -1.76 26.26 -6.83
CA LYS A 315 -1.57 25.03 -6.04
C LYS A 315 -0.12 24.99 -5.54
N PRO A 316 0.27 24.34 -4.43
CA PRO A 316 1.70 24.06 -4.13
C PRO A 316 2.26 23.03 -5.13
N ALA A 317 3.56 22.68 -5.07
CA ALA A 317 4.07 21.56 -5.88
C ALA A 317 3.37 20.24 -5.51
N PHE A 318 3.05 19.41 -6.50
CA PHE A 318 2.41 18.11 -6.31
C PHE A 318 2.81 17.13 -7.42
N LEU A 319 2.45 15.87 -7.25
CA LEU A 319 2.63 14.82 -8.25
C LEU A 319 1.27 14.41 -8.85
N VAL A 320 1.27 13.96 -10.10
CA VAL A 320 0.20 13.12 -10.64
C VAL A 320 0.81 11.79 -11.06
N ILE A 321 0.35 10.69 -10.50
CA ILE A 321 0.81 9.35 -10.84
C ILE A 321 -0.18 8.78 -11.86
N LYS A 322 0.28 8.53 -13.08
CA LYS A 322 -0.46 7.68 -14.01
C LYS A 322 -0.12 6.23 -13.67
N ALA A 323 -1.13 5.44 -13.40
CA ALA A 323 -0.97 4.03 -13.08
C ALA A 323 -2.10 3.21 -13.71
N THR A 324 -1.75 2.02 -14.18
CA THR A 324 -2.74 1.02 -14.57
C THR A 324 -3.31 0.40 -13.30
N TYR A 325 -4.59 0.65 -13.02
CA TYR A 325 -5.34 0.01 -11.95
C TYR A 325 -6.24 -1.08 -12.54
N TYR A 326 -5.99 -2.34 -12.18
CA TYR A 326 -6.46 -3.54 -12.88
C TYR A 326 -6.11 -3.57 -14.37
N ASP A 327 -7.02 -3.13 -15.23
CA ASP A 327 -6.90 -3.20 -16.70
C ASP A 327 -6.94 -1.83 -17.37
N LYS A 328 -7.02 -0.74 -16.59
CA LYS A 328 -7.20 0.61 -17.10
C LYS A 328 -6.23 1.62 -16.50
N PRO A 329 -5.72 2.56 -17.31
CA PRO A 329 -4.91 3.66 -16.80
C PRO A 329 -5.78 4.69 -16.09
N TYR A 330 -5.30 5.16 -14.94
CA TYR A 330 -5.89 6.25 -14.17
C TYR A 330 -4.81 7.22 -13.70
N TYR A 331 -5.23 8.44 -13.33
CA TYR A 331 -4.37 9.52 -12.85
C TYR A 331 -4.65 9.82 -11.38
N TYR A 332 -3.61 9.82 -10.54
CA TYR A 332 -3.71 9.99 -9.10
C TYR A 332 -2.91 11.21 -8.66
N ARG A 333 -3.58 12.26 -8.19
CA ARG A 333 -2.90 13.42 -7.60
C ARG A 333 -2.35 13.04 -6.22
N VAL A 334 -1.09 13.39 -5.97
CA VAL A 334 -0.41 13.23 -4.68
C VAL A 334 0.20 14.56 -4.26
N ASP A 335 -0.30 15.12 -3.17
CA ASP A 335 0.23 16.34 -2.56
C ASP A 335 1.26 16.03 -1.47
N PHE A 336 2.31 16.86 -1.38
CA PHE A 336 3.25 16.79 -0.26
C PHE A 336 2.59 17.41 0.98
N VAL A 337 2.01 16.59 1.84
CA VAL A 337 1.27 17.02 3.04
C VAL A 337 1.75 16.25 4.27
N LYS A 338 1.90 16.94 5.40
CA LYS A 338 2.13 16.34 6.71
C LYS A 338 1.31 17.07 7.76
N ASP A 339 0.65 16.32 8.64
CA ASP A 339 -0.22 16.84 9.70
C ASP A 339 -1.31 17.80 9.16
N GLY A 340 -1.82 17.53 7.96
CA GLY A 340 -2.83 18.34 7.26
C GLY A 340 -2.32 19.67 6.67
N LYS A 341 -1.00 19.87 6.64
CA LYS A 341 -0.37 21.07 6.06
C LYS A 341 0.49 20.70 4.87
N TYR A 342 0.42 21.50 3.81
CA TYR A 342 1.34 21.37 2.69
C TYR A 342 2.78 21.53 3.16
N LEU A 343 3.64 20.67 2.64
CA LEU A 343 5.08 20.74 2.83
C LEU A 343 5.71 21.48 1.66
N PRO A 344 6.70 22.37 1.93
CA PRO A 344 7.55 22.86 0.88
C PRO A 344 8.43 21.74 0.33
N LEU A 345 8.85 21.87 -0.93
CA LEU A 345 9.99 21.13 -1.46
C LEU A 345 11.27 21.90 -1.12
N LEU A 346 12.14 21.30 -0.30
CA LEU A 346 13.36 21.90 0.21
C LEU A 346 14.58 21.27 -0.46
N ARG A 347 15.58 22.09 -0.79
CA ARG A 347 16.85 21.60 -1.32
C ARG A 347 17.50 20.63 -0.34
N ASN A 348 18.27 19.68 -0.86
CA ASN A 348 19.01 18.71 -0.07
C ASN A 348 18.13 17.86 0.88
N HIS A 349 16.84 17.73 0.59
CA HIS A 349 15.92 16.82 1.28
C HIS A 349 15.47 15.71 0.34
N SER A 350 15.16 14.56 0.93
CA SER A 350 14.51 13.45 0.23
C SER A 350 13.06 13.35 0.67
N TYR A 351 12.17 13.16 -0.30
CA TYR A 351 10.75 12.92 -0.12
C TYR A 351 10.43 11.55 -0.69
N THR A 352 9.94 10.64 0.13
CA THR A 352 9.58 9.30 -0.32
C THR A 352 8.05 9.17 -0.34
N VAL A 353 7.51 8.95 -1.53
CA VAL A 353 6.11 8.68 -1.82
C VAL A 353 5.95 7.17 -1.91
N ASN A 354 5.79 6.55 -0.73
CA ASN A 354 5.58 5.12 -0.62
C ASN A 354 4.09 4.78 -0.74
N ILE A 355 3.73 4.15 -1.84
CA ILE A 355 2.38 3.65 -2.13
C ILE A 355 2.22 2.30 -1.44
N VAL A 356 1.46 2.24 -0.33
CA VAL A 356 1.22 0.97 0.41
C VAL A 356 -0.17 0.37 0.23
N GLY A 357 -1.05 1.05 -0.54
CA GLY A 357 -2.31 0.48 -1.00
C GLY A 357 -3.12 1.47 -1.83
N VAL A 358 -3.77 1.04 -2.91
CA VAL A 358 -4.64 1.90 -3.75
C VAL A 358 -6.09 1.48 -3.55
N LYS A 359 -6.88 2.42 -3.03
CA LYS A 359 -8.21 2.17 -2.48
C LYS A 359 -9.34 2.40 -3.49
N THR A 360 -9.13 3.31 -4.44
CA THR A 360 -10.10 3.74 -5.45
C THR A 360 -9.46 3.87 -6.83
N THR A 361 -10.30 3.97 -7.86
CA THR A 361 -9.86 4.42 -9.19
C THR A 361 -9.43 5.89 -9.13
N GLY A 362 -8.38 6.24 -9.88
CA GLY A 362 -8.00 7.63 -10.06
C GLY A 362 -8.92 8.36 -11.05
N TYR A 363 -8.49 9.52 -11.50
CA TYR A 363 -9.16 10.28 -12.55
C TYR A 363 -8.93 9.61 -13.91
N ASP A 364 -9.93 9.62 -14.79
CA ASP A 364 -9.82 9.04 -16.14
C ASP A 364 -8.87 9.87 -17.03
N GLU A 365 -8.82 11.18 -16.82
CA GLU A 365 -8.01 12.11 -17.61
C GLU A 365 -7.00 12.88 -16.74
N LEU A 366 -5.84 13.19 -17.32
CA LEU A 366 -4.78 13.96 -16.66
C LEU A 366 -5.28 15.36 -16.23
N VAL A 367 -6.10 16.00 -17.06
CA VAL A 367 -6.62 17.35 -16.78
C VAL A 367 -7.47 17.37 -15.51
N ASP A 368 -8.26 16.33 -15.28
CA ASP A 368 -9.11 16.24 -14.08
C ASP A 368 -8.25 16.04 -12.82
N ALA A 369 -7.19 15.24 -12.92
CA ALA A 369 -6.22 15.09 -11.84
C ALA A 369 -5.47 16.41 -11.55
N LEU A 370 -5.12 17.18 -12.58
CA LEU A 370 -4.48 18.49 -12.44
C LEU A 370 -5.41 19.52 -11.81
N ASP A 371 -6.69 19.48 -12.15
CA ASP A 371 -7.71 20.45 -11.71
C ASP A 371 -8.32 20.13 -10.34
N SER A 372 -8.21 18.87 -9.88
CA SER A 372 -8.64 18.46 -8.54
C SER A 372 -8.01 19.33 -7.43
N ARG A 373 -8.70 19.50 -6.30
CA ARG A 373 -8.08 20.01 -5.05
C ARG A 373 -7.35 18.86 -4.38
N ALA A 374 -6.55 19.09 -3.32
CA ALA A 374 -5.95 17.98 -2.58
C ALA A 374 -7.05 17.03 -2.07
N THR A 375 -7.27 15.96 -2.83
CA THR A 375 -8.22 14.89 -2.59
C THR A 375 -7.37 13.68 -2.26
N LEU A 376 -7.64 13.03 -1.13
CA LEU A 376 -7.02 11.77 -0.73
C LEU A 376 -7.60 10.59 -1.53
N ASN A 377 -7.60 10.70 -2.86
CA ASN A 377 -7.57 9.55 -3.77
C ASN A 377 -6.16 8.92 -3.78
N ASN A 378 -5.40 9.12 -2.71
CA ASN A 378 -4.00 8.79 -2.64
C ASN A 378 -3.84 7.27 -2.55
N PRO A 379 -2.87 6.68 -3.26
CA PRO A 379 -2.24 5.49 -2.74
C PRO A 379 -1.77 5.79 -1.30
N SER A 380 -2.21 4.98 -0.35
CA SER A 380 -1.88 5.06 1.08
C SER A 380 -0.41 5.46 1.24
N LEU A 381 -0.17 6.69 1.72
CA LEU A 381 1.16 7.28 1.83
C LEU A 381 1.63 7.12 3.26
N LEU A 382 2.54 6.16 3.47
CA LEU A 382 3.18 5.98 4.77
C LEU A 382 4.29 7.03 4.92
N PHE A 383 3.99 8.16 5.55
CA PHE A 383 5.02 8.97 6.20
C PHE A 383 5.27 8.36 7.58
N ASP A 384 6.49 7.90 7.82
CA ASP A 384 6.86 7.24 9.06
C ASP A 384 6.72 8.20 10.27
N ALA A 385 5.60 8.07 10.98
CA ALA A 385 5.46 8.03 12.44
C ALA A 385 3.99 8.29 12.84
N GLY A 386 3.16 7.23 12.84
CA GLY A 386 2.00 7.11 13.74
C GLY A 386 0.92 8.20 13.78
N GLU A 387 0.41 8.70 12.64
CA GLU A 387 -0.81 9.52 12.62
C GLU A 387 -1.96 8.85 11.86
N LEU A 388 -3.18 9.11 12.34
CA LEU A 388 -4.47 8.50 11.97
C LEU A 388 -4.84 8.71 10.48
N ASP A 389 -5.28 7.65 9.81
CA ASP A 389 -5.85 7.67 8.45
C ASP A 389 -7.11 8.56 8.39
N LEU A 390 -7.00 9.78 7.86
CA LEU A 390 -8.10 10.73 7.65
C LEU A 390 -8.17 11.06 6.16
N ASN A 391 -9.33 10.84 5.52
CA ASN A 391 -9.48 10.93 4.05
C ASN A 391 -10.34 12.13 3.59
N GLU A 392 -11.14 12.71 4.48
CA GLU A 392 -12.08 13.77 4.16
C GLU A 392 -12.14 14.85 5.25
N SER A 393 -12.57 16.07 4.91
CA SER A 393 -12.80 17.12 5.90
C SER A 393 -13.84 18.15 5.47
N ILE A 394 -14.53 18.70 6.45
CA ILE A 394 -15.39 19.88 6.29
C ILE A 394 -14.79 21.04 7.07
N THR A 395 -14.87 22.25 6.53
CA THR A 395 -14.29 23.45 7.13
C THR A 395 -15.29 24.60 7.18
N ASN A 396 -15.06 25.53 8.09
CA ASN A 396 -15.51 26.91 7.95
C ASN A 396 -14.25 27.81 7.91
N GLU A 397 -14.42 29.13 7.78
CA GLU A 397 -13.29 30.08 7.68
C GLU A 397 -12.30 30.01 8.86
N GLN A 398 -12.65 29.34 9.97
CA GLN A 398 -11.88 29.29 11.22
C GLN A 398 -11.54 27.87 11.73
N TYR A 399 -12.36 26.86 11.43
CA TYR A 399 -12.27 25.51 12.00
C TYR A 399 -12.44 24.40 10.95
N TYR A 400 -11.89 23.22 11.22
CA TYR A 400 -12.05 22.00 10.41
C TYR A 400 -12.53 20.82 11.24
N LEU A 401 -13.23 19.89 10.60
CA LEU A 401 -13.57 18.56 11.09
C LEU A 401 -13.16 17.54 10.02
N ALA A 402 -12.13 16.76 10.31
CA ALA A 402 -11.58 15.73 9.43
C ALA A 402 -11.97 14.32 9.91
N TYR A 403 -12.19 13.40 8.98
CA TYR A 403 -12.67 12.04 9.26
C TYR A 403 -12.15 11.03 8.22
N SER A 404 -12.19 9.75 8.60
CA SER A 404 -11.63 8.63 7.83
C SER A 404 -12.38 8.25 6.55
N ALA A 405 -13.70 8.37 6.47
CA ALA A 405 -14.49 8.09 5.26
C ALA A 405 -15.95 8.53 5.43
N GLU A 406 -16.63 8.93 4.35
CA GLU A 406 -18.09 9.13 4.28
C GLU A 406 -18.93 7.86 4.50
N LYS A 407 -18.34 6.70 4.19
CA LYS A 407 -18.98 5.39 4.32
C LYS A 407 -17.97 4.38 4.88
N ILE A 408 -18.37 3.62 5.89
CA ILE A 408 -17.56 2.59 6.55
C ILE A 408 -18.32 1.28 6.47
N MET A 409 -17.66 0.18 6.12
CA MET A 409 -18.29 -1.14 6.20
C MET A 409 -17.59 -2.00 7.23
N ILE A 410 -18.39 -2.69 8.04
CA ILE A 410 -17.92 -3.50 9.16
C ILE A 410 -18.49 -4.92 9.04
N ASP A 411 -17.80 -5.90 9.61
CA ASP A 411 -18.32 -7.26 9.67
C ASP A 411 -19.53 -7.38 10.63
N TRP A 412 -20.20 -8.53 10.60
CA TRP A 412 -21.43 -8.81 11.34
C TRP A 412 -21.30 -8.60 12.84
N ASN A 413 -20.10 -8.69 13.42
CA ASN A 413 -19.84 -8.54 14.86
C ASN A 413 -18.73 -7.53 15.20
N GLU A 414 -18.24 -6.76 14.22
CA GLU A 414 -17.10 -5.88 14.40
C GLU A 414 -17.49 -4.55 15.08
N GLN A 415 -16.55 -3.91 15.76
CA GLN A 415 -16.74 -2.58 16.33
C GLN A 415 -16.54 -1.50 15.28
N ILE A 416 -17.37 -0.45 15.30
CA ILE A 416 -17.15 0.71 14.43
C ILE A 416 -15.94 1.47 14.94
N ARG A 417 -14.94 1.69 14.08
CA ARG A 417 -13.81 2.58 14.34
C ARG A 417 -13.80 3.74 13.35
N ILE A 418 -14.05 4.97 13.82
CA ILE A 418 -14.01 6.19 12.99
C ILE A 418 -12.91 7.11 13.51
N PRO A 419 -11.73 7.17 12.86
CA PRO A 419 -10.77 8.25 13.07
C PRO A 419 -11.37 9.62 12.76
N VAL A 420 -11.23 10.56 13.70
CA VAL A 420 -11.73 11.94 13.59
C VAL A 420 -10.69 12.91 14.18
N LYS A 421 -10.49 14.08 13.55
CA LYS A 421 -9.58 15.15 14.01
C LYS A 421 -10.20 16.52 13.78
N THR A 422 -9.96 17.46 14.69
CA THR A 422 -10.49 18.83 14.58
C THR A 422 -9.59 19.85 15.28
N ASN A 423 -9.53 21.07 14.75
CA ASN A 423 -8.95 22.22 15.47
C ASN A 423 -9.99 23.01 16.29
N TYR A 424 -11.26 22.59 16.32
CA TYR A 424 -12.29 23.22 17.14
C TYR A 424 -11.93 23.10 18.63
N PRO A 425 -11.90 24.19 19.41
CA PRO A 425 -11.45 24.18 20.80
C PRO A 425 -12.26 23.24 21.70
N GLY A 426 -13.55 23.03 21.39
CA GLY A 426 -14.43 22.12 22.12
C GLY A 426 -14.30 20.63 21.74
N GLY A 427 -13.38 20.28 20.82
CA GLY A 427 -13.25 18.91 20.31
C GLY A 427 -14.40 18.50 19.38
N TRP A 428 -14.66 17.20 19.28
CA TRP A 428 -15.75 16.65 18.45
C TRP A 428 -16.65 15.71 19.27
N THR A 429 -17.85 15.42 18.75
CA THR A 429 -18.81 14.47 19.31
C THR A 429 -19.38 13.56 18.22
N ALA A 430 -19.90 12.38 18.59
CA ALA A 430 -20.60 11.47 17.68
C ALA A 430 -21.98 11.04 18.24
N THR A 431 -22.99 10.91 17.37
CA THR A 431 -24.36 10.48 17.69
C THR A 431 -24.94 9.57 16.59
N GLY A 432 -25.73 8.54 16.91
CA GLY A 432 -26.33 7.64 15.90
C GLY A 432 -26.97 6.37 16.49
N ASP A 433 -27.41 5.45 15.63
CA ASP A 433 -28.12 4.19 15.95
C ASP A 433 -27.27 3.13 16.70
N ALA A 434 -25.98 3.39 16.87
CA ALA A 434 -25.08 2.51 17.60
C ALA A 434 -25.34 2.63 19.12
N THR A 435 -25.86 1.57 19.74
CA THR A 435 -26.12 1.50 21.19
C THR A 435 -24.79 1.57 21.98
N GLY A 436 -24.36 2.79 22.30
CA GLY A 436 -23.17 3.06 23.11
C GLY A 436 -22.85 4.55 23.11
N SER A 437 -23.42 5.27 24.07
CA SER A 437 -23.41 6.71 24.25
C SER A 437 -22.03 7.40 24.12
N ALA A 438 -22.06 8.55 23.43
CA ALA A 438 -21.32 9.79 23.69
C ALA A 438 -20.00 9.69 24.48
N GLY A 439 -18.90 9.44 23.78
CA GLY A 439 -17.56 9.79 24.27
C GLY A 439 -17.19 11.19 23.80
N VAL A 440 -17.19 12.17 24.70
CA VAL A 440 -16.48 13.45 24.51
C VAL A 440 -15.01 13.14 24.79
N ASN A 441 -14.11 13.13 23.80
CA ASN A 441 -12.67 13.09 24.09
C ASN A 441 -11.78 13.60 22.94
N THR A 442 -10.95 14.59 23.31
CA THR A 442 -9.67 15.10 22.77
C THR A 442 -9.49 15.31 21.25
N LYS A 443 -8.61 16.26 20.90
CA LYS A 443 -8.36 16.75 19.53
C LYS A 443 -7.94 15.67 18.51
N ASP A 444 -7.48 14.52 19.00
CA ASP A 444 -7.04 13.35 18.23
C ASP A 444 -7.54 12.08 18.93
N TYR A 445 -8.29 11.21 18.24
CA TYR A 445 -8.44 9.73 18.38
C TYR A 445 -9.76 9.20 17.79
N ALA A 446 -9.81 7.89 17.49
CA ALA A 446 -10.98 7.21 16.91
C ALA A 446 -12.10 6.91 17.93
N THR A 447 -13.38 6.97 17.50
CA THR A 447 -14.50 6.43 18.30
C THR A 447 -14.58 4.91 18.18
N THR A 448 -14.96 4.21 19.25
CA THR A 448 -15.24 2.77 19.24
C THR A 448 -16.65 2.52 19.77
N THR A 449 -17.54 1.97 18.96
CA THR A 449 -18.88 1.55 19.41
C THR A 449 -19.21 0.16 18.89
N THR A 450 -19.79 -0.67 19.75
CA THR A 450 -20.26 -2.03 19.40
C THR A 450 -21.67 -1.92 18.82
N LEU A 451 -21.86 -2.37 17.58
CA LEU A 451 -23.20 -2.56 17.02
C LEU A 451 -23.80 -3.89 17.49
N THR A 452 -25.13 -3.95 17.58
CA THR A 452 -25.80 -5.24 17.69
C THR A 452 -25.45 -6.05 16.44
N PRO A 453 -25.07 -7.35 16.56
CA PRO A 453 -24.69 -8.11 15.39
C PRO A 453 -25.80 -8.13 14.32
N ASN A 454 -25.45 -7.87 13.05
CA ASN A 454 -26.43 -7.85 11.98
C ASN A 454 -26.98 -9.26 11.73
N LYS A 455 -28.21 -9.49 12.20
CA LYS A 455 -28.92 -10.76 12.03
C LYS A 455 -30.00 -10.79 10.93
N THR A 456 -30.02 -9.81 10.02
CA THR A 456 -31.19 -9.56 9.13
C THR A 456 -31.08 -10.12 7.71
N GLY A 457 -29.89 -10.58 7.27
CA GLY A 457 -29.70 -11.17 5.94
C GLY A 457 -29.57 -10.24 4.77
N ARG A 458 -29.57 -8.95 5.05
CA ARG A 458 -29.11 -7.91 4.14
C ARG A 458 -28.13 -7.03 4.89
N PRO A 459 -27.23 -6.32 4.21
CA PRO A 459 -26.42 -5.30 4.86
C PRO A 459 -27.34 -4.30 5.57
N ILE A 460 -27.12 -4.05 6.86
CA ILE A 460 -27.83 -2.99 7.58
C ILE A 460 -27.01 -1.72 7.43
N THR A 461 -27.67 -0.65 7.01
CA THR A 461 -27.06 0.69 7.01
C THR A 461 -27.43 1.41 8.30
N HIS A 462 -26.41 1.83 9.03
CA HIS A 462 -26.49 2.69 10.20
C HIS A 462 -25.95 4.07 9.84
N THR A 463 -26.37 5.12 10.55
CA THR A 463 -25.81 6.46 10.38
C THR A 463 -25.12 6.89 11.67
N VAL A 464 -23.88 7.36 11.56
CA VAL A 464 -23.12 7.97 12.65
C VAL A 464 -22.81 9.41 12.29
N THR A 465 -23.44 10.36 12.97
CA THR A 465 -23.17 11.79 12.80
C THR A 465 -22.01 12.21 13.68
N ILE A 466 -20.93 12.74 13.10
CA ILE A 466 -19.82 13.40 13.80
C ILE A 466 -20.00 14.92 13.76
N SER A 467 -19.65 15.62 14.83
CA SER A 467 -19.85 17.08 14.96
C SER A 467 -18.69 17.78 15.67
N ALA A 468 -18.32 18.98 15.25
CA ALA A 468 -17.40 19.88 15.95
C ALA A 468 -17.88 21.33 15.83
N GLY A 469 -18.44 21.88 16.92
CA GLY A 469 -19.12 23.17 16.89
C GLY A 469 -20.34 23.15 15.95
N THR A 470 -20.31 23.96 14.90
CA THR A 470 -21.36 23.99 13.84
C THR A 470 -21.10 23.02 12.69
N LEU A 471 -19.90 22.45 12.58
CA LEU A 471 -19.53 21.49 11.55
C LEU A 471 -20.17 20.13 11.88
N LYS A 472 -20.86 19.50 10.90
CA LYS A 472 -21.50 18.20 11.05
C LYS A 472 -21.33 17.33 9.81
N LYS A 473 -21.10 16.04 10.01
CA LYS A 473 -21.05 15.06 8.93
C LYS A 473 -21.73 13.75 9.33
N ASP A 474 -22.60 13.25 8.46
CA ASP A 474 -23.18 11.92 8.57
C ASP A 474 -22.27 10.89 7.88
N ILE A 475 -21.84 9.89 8.64
CA ILE A 475 -21.06 8.75 8.17
C ILE A 475 -21.99 7.55 8.03
N THR A 476 -21.99 6.95 6.84
CA THR A 476 -22.82 5.76 6.54
C THR A 476 -22.07 4.51 6.97
N VAL A 477 -22.55 3.77 7.96
CA VAL A 477 -21.95 2.50 8.38
C VAL A 477 -22.76 1.33 7.84
N VAL A 478 -22.19 0.52 6.96
CA VAL A 478 -22.88 -0.67 6.42
C VAL A 478 -22.32 -1.93 7.07
N GLN A 479 -23.12 -2.60 7.87
CA GLN A 479 -22.76 -3.83 8.56
C GLN A 479 -23.13 -5.05 7.72
N SER A 480 -22.14 -5.83 7.30
CA SER A 480 -22.36 -7.03 6.48
C SER A 480 -22.95 -8.18 7.32
N PRO A 481 -23.74 -9.09 6.71
CA PRO A 481 -23.99 -10.40 7.29
C PRO A 481 -22.76 -11.32 7.16
N GLY A 482 -22.45 -12.11 8.19
CA GLY A 482 -21.40 -13.14 8.15
C GLY A 482 -21.92 -14.43 7.50
N SER A 483 -21.42 -14.79 6.31
CA SER A 483 -21.82 -16.03 5.63
C SER A 483 -20.79 -16.46 4.57
N ASN A 484 -20.79 -17.75 4.23
CA ASN A 484 -19.99 -18.29 3.14
C ASN A 484 -20.68 -18.21 1.77
N SER A 485 -21.96 -17.84 1.74
CA SER A 485 -22.76 -17.74 0.52
C SER A 485 -23.61 -16.48 0.49
N TYR A 486 -23.73 -15.88 -0.69
CA TYR A 486 -24.43 -14.63 -0.92
C TYR A 486 -25.37 -14.78 -2.12
N ILE A 487 -26.61 -14.32 -1.96
CA ILE A 487 -27.59 -14.28 -3.05
C ILE A 487 -27.38 -12.98 -3.83
N LEU A 488 -27.36 -13.06 -5.16
CA LEU A 488 -27.23 -11.90 -6.05
C LEU A 488 -28.46 -11.76 -6.93
N HIS A 489 -29.14 -10.62 -6.86
CA HIS A 489 -30.27 -10.29 -7.73
C HIS A 489 -29.86 -9.43 -8.94
N SER A 490 -30.76 -9.34 -9.93
CA SER A 490 -30.53 -8.52 -11.14
C SER A 490 -30.40 -7.04 -10.78
N GLY A 491 -29.32 -6.40 -11.22
CA GLY A 491 -29.03 -4.99 -10.95
C GLY A 491 -28.69 -4.67 -9.49
N GLU A 492 -28.46 -5.70 -8.67
CA GLU A 492 -27.98 -5.55 -7.29
C GLU A 492 -26.46 -5.59 -7.22
N THR A 493 -25.93 -4.90 -6.22
CA THR A 493 -24.54 -4.99 -5.78
C THR A 493 -24.51 -5.53 -4.35
N ILE A 494 -23.79 -6.63 -4.14
CA ILE A 494 -23.51 -7.17 -2.81
C ILE A 494 -22.08 -6.79 -2.40
N TYR A 495 -21.86 -6.68 -1.09
CA TYR A 495 -20.56 -6.33 -0.52
C TYR A 495 -20.16 -7.41 0.48
N ILE A 496 -18.94 -7.93 0.34
CA ILE A 496 -18.38 -9.00 1.17
C ILE A 496 -17.10 -8.46 1.83
N PRO A 497 -17.09 -8.20 3.14
CA PRO A 497 -15.86 -7.81 3.82
C PRO A 497 -14.83 -8.93 3.75
N LEU A 498 -13.56 -8.61 3.47
CA LEU A 498 -12.45 -9.55 3.52
C LEU A 498 -12.29 -10.15 4.92
N ALA A 499 -12.66 -9.40 5.97
CA ALA A 499 -12.72 -9.87 7.36
C ALA A 499 -13.65 -11.08 7.54
N SER A 500 -14.62 -11.31 6.64
CA SER A 500 -15.44 -12.53 6.69
C SER A 500 -14.65 -13.82 6.39
N ALA A 501 -13.41 -13.72 5.89
CA ALA A 501 -12.47 -14.84 5.83
C ALA A 501 -11.97 -15.29 7.21
N ASP A 502 -12.19 -14.47 8.23
CA ASP A 502 -11.81 -14.69 9.63
C ASP A 502 -13.00 -15.20 10.45
N ILE A 503 -14.12 -15.58 9.81
CA ILE A 503 -15.34 -16.06 10.48
C ILE A 503 -15.10 -17.29 11.37
N ASP A 504 -14.04 -18.05 11.10
CA ASP A 504 -13.58 -19.18 11.92
C ASP A 504 -12.62 -18.79 13.06
N GLY A 505 -12.42 -17.49 13.30
CA GLY A 505 -11.56 -16.93 14.36
C GLY A 505 -10.09 -16.77 13.97
N THR A 506 -9.76 -16.86 12.69
CA THR A 506 -8.39 -16.65 12.17
C THR A 506 -8.12 -15.18 11.82
N THR A 507 -6.98 -14.88 11.19
CA THR A 507 -6.64 -13.54 10.69
C THR A 507 -6.19 -13.59 9.23
N ARG A 508 -6.82 -14.45 8.42
CA ARG A 508 -6.51 -14.66 7.00
C ARG A 508 -6.75 -13.40 6.18
N SER A 509 -7.71 -12.57 6.57
CA SER A 509 -8.02 -11.31 5.88
C SER A 509 -6.77 -10.43 5.66
N THR A 510 -5.85 -10.42 6.64
CA THR A 510 -4.58 -9.65 6.58
C THR A 510 -3.57 -10.18 5.56
N LEU A 511 -3.71 -11.44 5.15
CA LEU A 511 -2.83 -12.13 4.20
C LEU A 511 -3.32 -12.03 2.76
N ILE A 512 -4.56 -11.58 2.52
CA ILE A 512 -5.15 -11.54 1.18
C ILE A 512 -4.40 -10.53 0.30
N ARG A 513 -3.95 -10.97 -0.87
CA ARG A 513 -3.24 -10.15 -1.87
C ARG A 513 -3.93 -10.13 -3.23
N ARG A 514 -4.71 -11.16 -3.56
CA ARG A 514 -5.39 -11.28 -4.85
C ARG A 514 -6.74 -11.96 -4.69
N LEU A 515 -7.69 -11.60 -5.55
CA LEU A 515 -8.91 -12.37 -5.76
C LEU A 515 -8.85 -13.11 -7.09
N SER A 516 -9.40 -14.30 -7.11
CA SER A 516 -9.77 -14.99 -8.33
C SER A 516 -11.23 -15.40 -8.27
N HIS A 517 -11.75 -15.89 -9.38
CA HIS A 517 -13.04 -16.52 -9.39
C HIS A 517 -13.00 -17.76 -10.26
N TYR A 518 -13.82 -18.75 -9.92
CA TYR A 518 -13.97 -19.97 -10.71
C TYR A 518 -15.41 -20.15 -11.17
N TRP A 519 -15.57 -20.83 -12.31
CA TRP A 519 -16.86 -21.01 -12.97
C TRP A 519 -17.67 -22.16 -12.36
N SER A 520 -18.99 -21.96 -12.23
CA SER A 520 -19.95 -23.08 -12.21
C SER A 520 -21.34 -22.62 -12.71
N ASN A 521 -21.70 -23.03 -13.93
CA ASN A 521 -22.99 -22.91 -14.63
C ASN A 521 -23.65 -21.50 -14.72
N GLY A 522 -23.97 -21.06 -15.94
CA GLY A 522 -24.69 -19.81 -16.25
C GLY A 522 -23.83 -18.74 -16.93
N ASP A 523 -23.53 -18.93 -18.21
CA ASP A 523 -22.58 -18.11 -19.00
C ASP A 523 -23.04 -16.65 -19.23
N ASP A 524 -24.31 -16.35 -18.96
CA ASP A 524 -24.90 -15.01 -19.12
C ASP A 524 -24.79 -14.10 -17.89
N ILE A 525 -24.26 -14.58 -16.76
CA ILE A 525 -24.00 -13.70 -15.62
C ILE A 525 -22.74 -12.90 -15.88
N LYS A 526 -22.93 -11.67 -16.34
CA LYS A 526 -21.90 -10.64 -16.27
C LYS A 526 -21.88 -10.12 -14.85
N TYR A 527 -20.82 -10.38 -14.12
CA TYR A 527 -20.57 -9.76 -12.82
C TYR A 527 -19.24 -9.02 -12.88
N ARG A 528 -19.17 -7.92 -12.15
CA ARG A 528 -17.90 -7.26 -11.84
C ARG A 528 -17.66 -7.48 -10.36
N PHE A 529 -16.46 -7.87 -10.02
CA PHE A 529 -16.01 -7.78 -8.64
C PHE A 529 -14.72 -6.97 -8.58
N SER A 530 -14.64 -6.14 -7.55
CA SER A 530 -13.51 -5.28 -7.27
C SER A 530 -13.25 -5.31 -5.78
N ILE A 531 -11.99 -5.17 -5.40
CA ILE A 531 -11.66 -4.84 -4.02
C ILE A 531 -11.76 -3.33 -3.87
N THR A 532 -12.68 -2.86 -3.03
CA THR A 532 -12.79 -1.45 -2.65
C THR A 532 -12.06 -1.25 -1.32
N ASP A 533 -11.22 -0.21 -1.24
CA ASP A 533 -10.45 0.18 -0.05
C ASP A 533 -9.50 -0.88 0.53
N GLY A 534 -9.25 -1.98 -0.18
CA GLY A 534 -8.42 -3.10 0.29
C GLY A 534 -9.10 -4.02 1.31
N THR A 535 -10.40 -3.82 1.59
CA THR A 535 -11.11 -4.50 2.68
C THR A 535 -12.45 -5.13 2.28
N ILE A 536 -12.99 -4.80 1.10
CA ILE A 536 -14.33 -5.22 0.69
C ILE A 536 -14.31 -5.75 -0.73
N ILE A 537 -14.96 -6.88 -0.97
CA ILE A 537 -15.29 -7.38 -2.31
C ILE A 537 -16.66 -6.83 -2.68
N GLU A 538 -16.72 -5.94 -3.67
CA GLU A 538 -17.96 -5.58 -4.32
C GLU A 538 -18.29 -6.66 -5.36
N VAL A 539 -19.54 -7.14 -5.44
CA VAL A 539 -19.97 -8.03 -6.52
C VAL A 539 -21.27 -7.49 -7.11
N SER A 540 -21.19 -7.01 -8.34
CA SER A 540 -22.29 -6.33 -9.03
C SER A 540 -22.84 -7.20 -10.16
N GLY A 541 -24.16 -7.45 -10.17
CA GLY A 541 -24.85 -8.11 -11.28
C GLY A 541 -25.05 -7.14 -12.45
N VAL A 542 -24.28 -7.32 -13.53
CA VAL A 542 -24.31 -6.45 -14.71
C VAL A 542 -25.37 -6.91 -15.69
N GLY A 543 -26.56 -6.31 -15.60
CA GLY A 543 -27.70 -6.61 -16.47
C GLY A 543 -28.72 -7.56 -15.83
N ALA A 544 -29.69 -8.00 -16.62
CA ALA A 544 -30.73 -8.93 -16.16
C ALA A 544 -30.15 -10.35 -16.04
N ILE A 545 -30.23 -10.93 -14.84
CA ILE A 545 -29.90 -12.33 -14.57
C ILE A 545 -31.12 -13.16 -14.99
N THR A 546 -31.12 -13.67 -16.22
CA THR A 546 -32.25 -14.40 -16.80
C THR A 546 -32.33 -15.85 -16.31
N ASP A 547 -31.19 -16.56 -16.36
CA ASP A 547 -31.15 -18.01 -16.12
C ASP A 547 -30.57 -18.40 -14.75
N GLY A 548 -30.09 -17.42 -13.97
CA GLY A 548 -29.34 -17.66 -12.74
C GLY A 548 -27.94 -18.20 -12.99
N GLY A 549 -27.19 -18.48 -11.92
CA GLY A 549 -25.87 -19.08 -12.01
C GLY A 549 -25.11 -19.10 -10.68
N ASN A 550 -23.97 -19.79 -10.65
CA ASN A 550 -23.12 -19.86 -9.46
C ASN A 550 -21.71 -19.36 -9.77
N LYS A 551 -21.14 -18.61 -8.84
CA LYS A 551 -19.74 -18.22 -8.89
C LYS A 551 -19.09 -18.42 -7.55
N TYR A 552 -17.81 -18.76 -7.56
CA TYR A 552 -17.01 -18.70 -6.35
C TYR A 552 -15.93 -17.65 -6.51
N ILE A 553 -15.77 -16.84 -5.48
CA ILE A 553 -14.68 -15.88 -5.38
C ILE A 553 -13.68 -16.46 -4.38
N TYR A 554 -12.41 -16.52 -4.76
CA TYR A 554 -11.33 -17.03 -3.92
C TYR A 554 -10.36 -15.92 -3.57
N ALA A 555 -9.95 -15.89 -2.31
CA ALA A 555 -8.89 -15.04 -1.82
C ALA A 555 -7.57 -15.80 -1.83
N HIS A 556 -6.53 -15.15 -2.34
CA HIS A 556 -5.17 -15.70 -2.43
C HIS A 556 -4.21 -14.90 -1.54
N ASP A 557 -3.24 -15.58 -0.95
CA ASP A 557 -2.10 -14.96 -0.27
C ASP A 557 -1.02 -14.45 -1.25
N SER A 558 0.13 -14.00 -0.74
CA SER A 558 1.25 -13.51 -1.55
C SER A 558 1.92 -14.58 -2.41
N ASP A 559 1.74 -15.85 -2.05
CA ASP A 559 2.32 -17.02 -2.73
C ASP A 559 1.33 -17.64 -3.73
N ASP A 560 0.20 -16.94 -3.98
CA ASP A 560 -0.92 -17.37 -4.82
C ASP A 560 -1.72 -18.57 -4.29
N ASN A 561 -1.54 -18.97 -3.03
CA ASN A 561 -2.35 -20.02 -2.42
C ASN A 561 -3.74 -19.49 -2.10
N ILE A 562 -4.78 -20.27 -2.42
CA ILE A 562 -6.14 -19.96 -1.94
C ILE A 562 -6.15 -20.08 -0.42
N ILE A 563 -6.61 -19.04 0.27
CA ILE A 563 -6.71 -19.00 1.74
C ILE A 563 -8.16 -18.89 2.23
N TRP A 564 -9.09 -18.45 1.37
CA TRP A 564 -10.52 -18.50 1.65
C TRP A 564 -11.36 -18.38 0.37
N GLY A 565 -12.67 -18.57 0.47
CA GLY A 565 -13.57 -18.31 -0.66
C GLY A 565 -15.04 -18.27 -0.30
N TRP A 566 -15.81 -17.59 -1.14
CA TRP A 566 -17.23 -17.32 -0.96
C TRP A 566 -18.04 -17.73 -2.19
N HIS A 567 -19.23 -18.27 -1.95
CA HIS A 567 -20.21 -18.63 -2.97
C HIS A 567 -21.11 -17.44 -3.31
N ILE A 568 -21.21 -17.09 -4.58
CA ILE A 568 -22.19 -16.15 -5.11
C ILE A 568 -23.25 -16.95 -5.86
N TRP A 569 -24.47 -16.93 -5.36
CA TRP A 569 -25.62 -17.55 -5.97
C TRP A 569 -26.50 -16.49 -6.64
N ALA A 570 -26.30 -16.33 -7.94
CA ALA A 570 -27.13 -15.47 -8.76
C ALA A 570 -28.45 -16.18 -9.07
N VAL A 571 -29.56 -15.54 -8.70
CA VAL A 571 -30.89 -16.12 -8.91
C VAL A 571 -31.58 -15.50 -10.12
N PRO A 572 -32.41 -16.26 -10.86
CA PRO A 572 -33.23 -15.71 -11.94
C PRO A 572 -34.05 -14.50 -11.48
N ALA A 573 -34.27 -13.56 -12.40
CA ALA A 573 -35.01 -12.33 -12.15
C ALA A 573 -36.38 -12.58 -11.47
N GLY A 574 -36.67 -11.81 -10.42
CA GLY A 574 -37.94 -11.84 -9.69
C GLY A 574 -38.01 -12.81 -8.52
N ILE A 575 -36.98 -13.63 -8.27
CA ILE A 575 -36.89 -14.49 -7.09
C ILE A 575 -36.36 -13.67 -5.90
N ASP A 576 -37.03 -13.74 -4.76
CA ASP A 576 -36.59 -13.19 -3.46
C ASP A 576 -36.98 -14.19 -2.36
N PHE A 577 -36.01 -14.82 -1.70
CA PHE A 577 -36.31 -15.83 -0.68
C PHE A 577 -36.89 -15.25 0.61
N GLU A 578 -36.89 -13.93 0.80
CA GLU A 578 -37.63 -13.28 1.88
C GLU A 578 -39.15 -13.19 1.59
N ASN A 579 -39.55 -13.33 0.32
CA ASN A 579 -40.96 -13.37 -0.06
C ASN A 579 -41.53 -14.80 0.17
N PRO A 580 -42.66 -14.94 0.90
CA PRO A 580 -43.31 -16.23 1.16
C PRO A 580 -43.59 -17.09 -0.08
N THR A 581 -43.72 -16.47 -1.26
CA THR A 581 -43.90 -17.15 -2.55
C THR A 581 -42.77 -18.15 -2.86
N TYR A 582 -41.54 -17.81 -2.44
CA TYR A 582 -40.33 -18.62 -2.67
C TYR A 582 -39.91 -19.42 -1.42
N GLN A 583 -40.81 -19.52 -0.44
CA GLN A 583 -40.63 -20.29 0.79
C GLN A 583 -41.57 -21.50 0.82
N ARG A 584 -41.17 -22.56 1.51
CA ARG A 584 -42.00 -23.76 1.72
C ARG A 584 -42.05 -24.13 3.18
N HIS A 585 -43.27 -24.25 3.71
CA HIS A 585 -43.48 -24.52 5.12
C HIS A 585 -43.70 -26.02 5.34
N ASN A 586 -42.91 -26.60 6.24
CA ASN A 586 -43.11 -27.96 6.69
C ASN A 586 -42.73 -28.12 8.15
N ASN A 587 -43.63 -28.67 8.96
CA ASN A 587 -43.38 -29.01 10.37
C ASN A 587 -42.80 -27.85 11.21
N GLY A 588 -43.26 -26.62 10.98
CA GLY A 588 -42.75 -25.43 11.67
C GLY A 588 -41.44 -24.86 11.10
N PHE A 589 -40.85 -25.50 10.09
CA PHE A 589 -39.67 -25.02 9.38
C PHE A 589 -40.05 -24.33 8.07
N ILE A 590 -39.24 -23.35 7.69
CA ILE A 590 -39.38 -22.59 6.44
C ILE A 590 -38.17 -22.95 5.57
N PHE A 591 -38.40 -23.64 4.47
CA PHE A 591 -37.38 -24.01 3.50
C PHE A 591 -37.35 -23.00 2.36
N MET A 592 -36.18 -22.80 1.75
CA MET A 592 -36.13 -22.28 0.39
C MET A 592 -36.88 -23.23 -0.55
N ASP A 593 -37.50 -22.70 -1.60
CA ASP A 593 -38.25 -23.52 -2.55
C ASP A 593 -37.38 -24.45 -3.42
N ARG A 594 -36.06 -24.22 -3.44
CA ARG A 594 -35.07 -24.98 -4.23
C ARG A 594 -33.80 -25.28 -3.44
N ASN A 595 -32.98 -26.17 -3.98
CA ASN A 595 -31.67 -26.48 -3.41
C ASN A 595 -30.70 -25.31 -3.61
N LEU A 596 -29.70 -25.21 -2.73
CA LEU A 596 -28.66 -24.18 -2.82
C LEU A 596 -27.94 -24.26 -4.16
N GLY A 597 -27.87 -23.12 -4.85
CA GLY A 597 -27.26 -23.02 -6.18
C GLY A 597 -28.15 -23.47 -7.34
N ALA A 598 -29.40 -23.89 -7.10
CA ALA A 598 -30.32 -24.27 -8.18
C ALA A 598 -31.02 -23.05 -8.79
N TYR A 599 -31.26 -23.06 -10.10
CA TYR A 599 -31.95 -21.96 -10.80
C TYR A 599 -33.44 -22.22 -10.99
N ALA A 600 -33.91 -23.46 -10.75
CA ALA A 600 -35.32 -23.83 -10.77
C ALA A 600 -35.67 -24.71 -9.56
N ASN A 601 -36.96 -24.86 -9.29
CA ASN A 601 -37.51 -25.59 -8.14
C ASN A 601 -38.29 -26.87 -8.54
N ASN A 602 -38.09 -27.37 -9.77
CA ASN A 602 -38.79 -28.55 -10.28
C ASN A 602 -38.07 -29.87 -9.92
N ALA A 603 -38.73 -31.01 -10.19
CA ALA A 603 -38.20 -32.34 -9.84
C ALA A 603 -37.09 -32.87 -10.77
N THR A 604 -36.72 -32.14 -11.81
CA THR A 604 -35.83 -32.66 -12.87
C THR A 604 -34.36 -32.67 -12.42
N ILE A 605 -33.61 -33.60 -12.97
CA ILE A 605 -32.21 -33.84 -12.63
C ILE A 605 -31.27 -32.74 -13.14
N THR A 606 -31.75 -31.79 -13.94
CA THR A 606 -30.96 -30.70 -14.53
C THR A 606 -30.84 -29.47 -13.63
N TYR A 607 -31.69 -29.36 -12.59
CA TYR A 607 -31.74 -28.19 -11.70
C TYR A 607 -31.57 -28.58 -10.23
N TYR A 608 -30.58 -29.42 -9.95
CA TYR A 608 -30.36 -30.05 -8.64
C TYR A 608 -29.62 -29.20 -7.61
N GLY A 609 -29.02 -28.08 -8.05
CA GLY A 609 -28.12 -27.25 -7.24
C GLY A 609 -26.71 -27.81 -7.21
N ASN A 610 -25.90 -27.40 -6.22
CA ASN A 610 -24.53 -27.87 -6.08
C ASN A 610 -24.43 -29.05 -5.09
N TYR A 611 -23.37 -29.85 -5.20
CA TYR A 611 -23.03 -30.88 -4.22
C TYR A 611 -22.06 -30.32 -3.17
N TYR A 612 -22.20 -30.77 -1.93
CA TYR A 612 -21.34 -30.40 -0.80
C TYR A 612 -20.93 -31.65 -0.02
N GLN A 613 -19.68 -31.72 0.41
CA GLN A 613 -19.26 -32.72 1.41
C GLN A 613 -19.62 -32.23 2.81
N TRP A 614 -20.02 -33.15 3.69
CA TRP A 614 -20.63 -32.78 4.97
C TRP A 614 -19.68 -31.94 5.84
N GLY A 615 -20.07 -30.74 6.24
CA GLY A 615 -19.22 -29.83 7.01
C GLY A 615 -18.34 -28.89 6.18
N ARG A 616 -18.34 -28.97 4.83
CA ARG A 616 -17.64 -28.01 3.97
C ARG A 616 -18.54 -26.86 3.54
N LYS A 617 -17.95 -25.67 3.43
CA LYS A 617 -18.61 -24.51 2.82
C LYS A 617 -18.50 -24.47 1.29
N ASP A 618 -17.58 -25.24 0.72
CA ASP A 618 -17.24 -25.17 -0.70
C ASP A 618 -18.10 -26.09 -1.55
N LEU A 619 -18.54 -25.59 -2.72
CA LEU A 619 -19.23 -26.42 -3.69
C LEU A 619 -18.27 -27.42 -4.35
N ILE A 620 -18.83 -28.55 -4.77
CA ILE A 620 -18.16 -29.53 -5.62
C ILE A 620 -18.69 -29.39 -7.04
N SER A 621 -17.78 -29.11 -7.97
CA SER A 621 -18.12 -29.02 -9.39
C SER A 621 -18.26 -30.43 -9.98
N TYR A 622 -19.46 -30.72 -10.47
CA TYR A 622 -19.81 -31.98 -11.11
C TYR A 622 -20.49 -31.68 -12.43
N ASP A 623 -19.97 -32.28 -13.50
CA ASP A 623 -20.48 -32.10 -14.85
C ASP A 623 -21.46 -33.23 -15.19
N LEU A 624 -22.74 -32.86 -15.36
CA LEU A 624 -23.78 -33.79 -15.79
C LEU A 624 -23.55 -34.36 -17.19
N ALA A 625 -22.92 -33.61 -18.09
CA ALA A 625 -22.72 -34.02 -19.48
C ALA A 625 -21.69 -35.14 -19.58
N THR A 626 -20.60 -35.05 -18.80
CA THR A 626 -19.53 -36.04 -18.75
C THR A 626 -19.70 -37.07 -17.62
N ASN A 627 -20.64 -36.84 -16.71
CA ASN A 627 -20.88 -37.66 -15.52
C ASN A 627 -19.63 -37.80 -14.64
N ASP A 628 -18.84 -36.73 -14.51
CA ASP A 628 -17.55 -36.76 -13.82
C ASP A 628 -17.34 -35.55 -12.88
N ILE A 629 -16.43 -35.73 -11.92
CA ILE A 629 -15.96 -34.69 -11.01
C ILE A 629 -14.68 -34.09 -11.58
N PHE A 630 -14.61 -32.77 -11.64
CA PHE A 630 -13.50 -32.07 -12.27
C PHE A 630 -12.15 -32.28 -11.54
N LEU A 631 -12.15 -32.28 -10.20
CA LEU A 631 -10.96 -32.52 -9.38
C LEU A 631 -11.28 -33.43 -8.18
N LYS A 632 -10.48 -34.48 -8.02
CA LYS A 632 -10.64 -35.49 -6.97
C LYS A 632 -9.31 -35.86 -6.32
N LYS A 633 -9.29 -36.01 -5.00
CA LYS A 633 -8.11 -36.45 -4.24
C LYS A 633 -8.52 -37.38 -3.09
N THR A 634 -7.74 -38.43 -2.83
CA THR A 634 -7.96 -39.26 -1.65
C THR A 634 -7.33 -38.61 -0.42
N VAL A 635 -8.07 -38.56 0.69
CA VAL A 635 -7.57 -38.06 1.98
C VAL A 635 -6.42 -38.94 2.47
N SER A 636 -5.30 -38.30 2.81
CA SER A 636 -4.07 -38.97 3.27
C SER A 636 -3.54 -38.46 4.61
N TYR A 637 -4.25 -37.53 5.26
CA TYR A 637 -3.82 -36.86 6.48
C TYR A 637 -4.84 -37.06 7.60
N SER A 638 -4.38 -36.86 8.84
CA SER A 638 -5.27 -36.84 10.01
C SER A 638 -6.14 -35.59 10.04
N ASN A 639 -5.75 -34.44 9.49
CA ASN A 639 -6.62 -33.28 9.35
C ASN A 639 -6.42 -32.60 7.99
N ASN A 640 -7.48 -32.56 7.19
CA ASN A 640 -7.50 -32.09 5.80
C ASN A 640 -8.25 -30.75 5.66
N LEU A 641 -8.65 -30.10 6.76
CA LEU A 641 -9.46 -28.88 6.72
C LEU A 641 -8.73 -27.73 5.98
N ASP A 642 -7.52 -27.36 6.41
CA ASP A 642 -6.75 -26.28 5.77
C ASP A 642 -6.45 -26.61 4.31
N THR A 643 -6.10 -27.88 4.03
CA THR A 643 -5.87 -28.34 2.65
C THR A 643 -7.13 -28.20 1.80
N ALA A 644 -8.31 -28.52 2.34
CA ALA A 644 -9.58 -28.38 1.63
C ALA A 644 -9.97 -26.91 1.41
N ILE A 645 -9.65 -26.01 2.35
CA ILE A 645 -9.83 -24.56 2.20
C ILE A 645 -8.97 -24.04 1.05
N CYS A 646 -7.71 -24.50 0.96
CA CYS A 646 -6.79 -24.12 -0.12
C CYS A 646 -7.12 -24.78 -1.46
N ASN A 647 -7.99 -25.79 -1.49
CA ASN A 647 -8.36 -26.54 -2.68
C ASN A 647 -9.90 -26.71 -2.77
N PRO A 648 -10.65 -25.60 -2.82
CA PRO A 648 -12.09 -25.57 -2.51
C PRO A 648 -12.94 -26.43 -3.45
N ILE A 649 -12.59 -26.53 -4.73
CA ILE A 649 -13.33 -27.35 -5.72
C ILE A 649 -12.95 -28.84 -5.74
N THR A 650 -11.98 -29.26 -4.92
CA THR A 650 -11.54 -30.67 -4.89
C THR A 650 -12.52 -31.52 -4.11
N PHE A 651 -12.99 -32.61 -4.71
CA PHE A 651 -13.73 -33.65 -4.02
C PHE A 651 -12.76 -34.60 -3.33
N TYR A 652 -12.94 -34.77 -2.01
CA TYR A 652 -12.05 -35.62 -1.22
C TYR A 652 -12.65 -36.99 -0.97
N THR A 653 -12.11 -38.02 -1.63
CA THR A 653 -12.51 -39.41 -1.40
C THR A 653 -11.86 -39.98 -0.14
N SER A 654 -12.55 -40.90 0.53
CA SER A 654 -12.06 -41.55 1.74
C SER A 654 -12.32 -43.05 1.70
N THR A 655 -11.26 -43.85 1.71
CA THR A 655 -11.33 -45.32 1.68
C THR A 655 -11.04 -45.96 3.04
N SER A 656 -10.77 -45.15 4.05
CA SER A 656 -10.40 -45.59 5.40
C SER A 656 -11.43 -45.10 6.40
N TYR A 657 -11.79 -45.95 7.36
CA TYR A 657 -12.65 -45.56 8.48
C TYR A 657 -12.05 -44.34 9.19
N PRO A 658 -12.83 -43.28 9.50
CA PRO A 658 -14.29 -43.20 9.56
C PRO A 658 -15.01 -42.82 8.25
N TYR A 659 -14.33 -42.82 7.10
CA TYR A 659 -14.87 -42.43 5.78
C TYR A 659 -15.30 -40.96 5.73
N ASP A 660 -14.44 -40.11 6.28
CA ASP A 660 -14.61 -38.67 6.32
C ASP A 660 -13.62 -38.00 5.36
N TRP A 661 -14.00 -36.85 4.81
CA TRP A 661 -13.11 -36.03 3.99
C TRP A 661 -12.12 -35.24 4.85
N ILE A 662 -12.44 -35.04 6.13
CA ILE A 662 -11.62 -34.24 7.05
C ILE A 662 -10.38 -34.99 7.54
N GLY A 663 -10.40 -36.32 7.55
CA GLY A 663 -9.26 -37.09 8.05
C GLY A 663 -9.45 -38.60 7.99
N THR A 664 -8.34 -39.31 8.23
CA THR A 664 -8.28 -40.78 8.15
C THR A 664 -8.49 -41.49 9.49
N ASP A 665 -8.85 -40.75 10.55
CA ASP A 665 -9.05 -41.30 11.89
C ASP A 665 -10.24 -40.65 12.61
N ALA A 666 -10.81 -41.34 13.60
CA ALA A 666 -12.02 -40.86 14.28
C ALA A 666 -11.79 -39.60 15.15
N GLN A 667 -10.55 -39.34 15.59
CA GLN A 667 -10.25 -38.17 16.43
C GLN A 667 -10.23 -36.87 15.61
N SER A 668 -10.00 -36.99 14.31
CA SER A 668 -10.03 -35.86 13.38
C SER A 668 -11.43 -35.30 13.08
N GLN A 669 -12.48 -36.06 13.39
CA GLN A 669 -13.84 -35.65 13.02
C GLN A 669 -14.27 -34.40 13.77
N ASN A 670 -14.88 -33.46 13.05
CA ASN A 670 -15.44 -32.26 13.62
C ASN A 670 -16.95 -32.21 13.37
N ASN A 671 -17.73 -32.39 14.43
CA ASN A 671 -19.19 -32.38 14.35
C ASN A 671 -19.79 -30.95 14.28
N ASN A 672 -18.96 -29.92 14.49
CA ASN A 672 -19.42 -28.57 14.73
C ASN A 672 -19.22 -27.61 13.54
N LEU A 673 -18.98 -28.15 12.34
CA LEU A 673 -18.64 -27.33 11.17
C LEU A 673 -19.85 -26.55 10.62
N TRP A 674 -20.99 -27.23 10.41
CA TRP A 674 -22.24 -26.62 9.93
C TRP A 674 -23.20 -26.18 11.05
N VAL A 675 -23.04 -26.74 12.24
CA VAL A 675 -23.82 -26.36 13.43
C VAL A 675 -22.88 -26.27 14.61
N ALA A 676 -22.85 -25.12 15.29
CA ALA A 676 -22.01 -24.96 16.48
C ALA A 676 -22.56 -25.82 17.64
N ALA A 677 -21.72 -26.05 18.66
CA ALA A 677 -22.09 -26.88 19.81
C ALA A 677 -23.32 -26.36 20.59
N ASN A 678 -23.57 -25.04 20.52
CA ASN A 678 -24.75 -24.39 21.10
C ASN A 678 -26.01 -24.47 20.21
N GLY A 679 -25.92 -25.12 19.03
CA GLY A 679 -27.01 -25.25 18.08
C GLY A 679 -27.12 -24.11 17.06
N GLU A 680 -26.29 -23.07 17.16
CA GLU A 680 -26.25 -21.96 16.20
C GLU A 680 -25.69 -22.40 14.84
N LYS A 681 -25.88 -21.58 13.81
CA LYS A 681 -25.29 -21.80 12.49
C LYS A 681 -23.76 -21.84 12.59
N GLY A 682 -23.14 -22.87 12.03
CA GLY A 682 -21.69 -23.06 12.06
C GLY A 682 -20.96 -22.17 11.04
N VAL A 683 -19.69 -21.90 11.30
CA VAL A 683 -18.84 -21.01 10.48
C VAL A 683 -18.53 -21.57 9.08
N TYR A 684 -18.74 -22.87 8.86
CA TYR A 684 -18.59 -23.53 7.55
C TYR A 684 -19.92 -23.87 6.89
N ASP A 685 -21.05 -23.43 7.45
CA ASP A 685 -22.38 -23.63 6.85
C ASP A 685 -22.42 -22.95 5.46
N PRO A 686 -22.77 -23.69 4.38
CA PRO A 686 -22.76 -23.17 3.01
C PRO A 686 -24.00 -22.33 2.68
N CYS A 687 -25.04 -22.34 3.52
CA CYS A 687 -26.25 -21.59 3.23
C CYS A 687 -26.02 -20.08 3.36
N PRO A 688 -26.72 -19.27 2.55
CA PRO A 688 -26.68 -17.81 2.67
C PRO A 688 -27.11 -17.34 4.06
N PHE A 689 -26.80 -16.09 4.39
CA PHE A 689 -27.23 -15.52 5.65
C PHE A 689 -28.76 -15.63 5.84
N GLY A 690 -29.21 -15.88 7.08
CA GLY A 690 -30.63 -15.98 7.41
C GLY A 690 -31.21 -17.33 7.05
N TRP A 691 -30.35 -18.20 6.53
CA TRP A 691 -30.61 -19.57 6.18
C TRP A 691 -29.46 -20.45 6.69
N ARG A 692 -29.76 -21.71 6.96
CA ARG A 692 -28.79 -22.70 7.44
C ARG A 692 -29.10 -24.07 6.88
N VAL A 693 -28.13 -24.98 6.97
CA VAL A 693 -28.37 -26.39 6.71
C VAL A 693 -29.35 -26.92 7.78
N PRO A 694 -30.40 -27.69 7.40
CA PRO A 694 -31.39 -28.15 8.36
C PRO A 694 -30.79 -29.01 9.47
N VAL A 695 -31.16 -28.75 10.72
CA VAL A 695 -30.75 -29.56 11.88
C VAL A 695 -31.81 -30.61 12.16
N VAL A 696 -31.39 -31.86 12.26
CA VAL A 696 -32.22 -32.98 12.72
C VAL A 696 -31.89 -33.27 14.18
N LYS A 697 -32.84 -33.02 15.08
CA LYS A 697 -32.72 -33.39 16.50
C LYS A 697 -33.12 -34.85 16.75
N ASP A 698 -34.10 -35.33 15.98
CA ASP A 698 -34.57 -36.71 15.95
C ASP A 698 -35.14 -37.05 14.57
N THR A 699 -35.24 -38.34 14.23
CA THR A 699 -35.82 -38.81 12.97
C THR A 699 -37.36 -38.90 12.98
N GLY A 700 -37.99 -38.46 14.06
CA GLY A 700 -39.43 -38.54 14.29
C GLY A 700 -40.16 -37.23 14.02
N SER A 701 -41.04 -36.83 14.93
CA SER A 701 -41.88 -35.63 14.80
C SER A 701 -41.12 -34.32 14.90
N GLY A 702 -39.90 -34.31 15.46
CA GLY A 702 -39.07 -33.12 15.55
C GLY A 702 -38.26 -32.82 14.27
N SER A 703 -38.30 -33.70 13.28
CA SER A 703 -37.54 -33.52 12.04
C SER A 703 -38.09 -32.41 11.14
N PRO A 704 -37.23 -31.61 10.48
CA PRO A 704 -37.64 -30.70 9.41
C PRO A 704 -38.39 -31.39 8.27
N TRP A 705 -38.15 -32.69 8.04
CA TRP A 705 -38.78 -33.49 6.98
C TRP A 705 -39.89 -34.41 7.47
N HIS A 706 -40.34 -34.24 8.72
CA HIS A 706 -41.43 -35.04 9.25
C HIS A 706 -42.65 -34.97 8.33
N GLY A 707 -43.24 -36.13 8.01
CA GLY A 707 -44.44 -36.28 7.20
C GLY A 707 -44.23 -36.27 5.68
N PHE A 708 -43.01 -36.14 5.18
CA PHE A 708 -42.71 -36.47 3.78
C PHE A 708 -42.82 -37.97 3.54
N THR A 709 -43.51 -38.37 2.47
CA THR A 709 -43.62 -39.76 2.02
C THR A 709 -43.02 -39.99 0.63
N THR A 710 -42.75 -38.91 -0.11
CA THR A 710 -42.11 -38.88 -1.43
C THR A 710 -41.19 -37.66 -1.52
N ASN A 711 -40.60 -37.41 -2.68
CA ASN A 711 -39.80 -36.21 -2.96
C ASN A 711 -40.60 -34.90 -2.97
N SER A 712 -41.90 -34.92 -2.69
CA SER A 712 -42.71 -33.71 -2.64
C SER A 712 -43.69 -33.68 -1.47
N ARG A 713 -43.86 -32.50 -0.88
CA ARG A 713 -44.89 -32.20 0.13
C ARG A 713 -45.13 -30.70 0.22
N ASN A 714 -46.38 -30.26 0.37
CA ASN A 714 -46.74 -28.84 0.55
C ASN A 714 -46.11 -27.91 -0.51
N GLY A 715 -46.02 -28.37 -1.76
CA GLY A 715 -45.39 -27.61 -2.85
C GLY A 715 -43.85 -27.52 -2.78
N ALA A 716 -43.19 -28.08 -1.76
CA ALA A 716 -41.76 -28.33 -1.76
C ALA A 716 -41.49 -29.56 -2.62
N VAL A 717 -40.76 -29.39 -3.72
CA VAL A 717 -40.36 -30.48 -4.61
C VAL A 717 -38.85 -30.60 -4.59
N TYR A 718 -38.35 -31.80 -4.30
CA TYR A 718 -36.93 -32.11 -4.29
C TYR A 718 -36.52 -32.82 -5.60
N PRO A 719 -35.42 -32.39 -6.24
CA PRO A 719 -34.93 -33.01 -7.46
C PRO A 719 -34.29 -34.37 -7.18
N LEU A 720 -34.53 -35.34 -8.05
CA LEU A 720 -34.00 -36.72 -7.94
C LEU A 720 -32.55 -36.77 -8.42
N SER A 721 -31.69 -36.01 -7.76
CA SER A 721 -30.34 -35.67 -8.20
C SER A 721 -29.29 -36.74 -7.93
N GLY A 722 -29.62 -37.82 -7.24
CA GLY A 722 -28.63 -38.72 -6.64
C GLY A 722 -27.68 -37.98 -5.69
N TYR A 723 -26.53 -38.60 -5.45
CA TYR A 723 -25.41 -38.06 -4.68
C TYR A 723 -24.07 -38.55 -5.23
N LEU A 724 -22.96 -37.91 -4.83
CA LEU A 724 -21.60 -38.33 -5.17
C LEU A 724 -21.08 -39.28 -4.09
N ASP A 725 -20.61 -40.45 -4.51
CA ASP A 725 -20.07 -41.48 -3.63
C ASP A 725 -18.71 -41.07 -3.06
N GLY A 726 -18.57 -41.09 -1.73
CA GLY A 726 -17.37 -40.66 -1.01
C GLY A 726 -16.17 -41.58 -1.17
N PHE A 727 -16.34 -42.81 -1.71
CA PHE A 727 -15.22 -43.71 -1.96
C PHE A 727 -14.61 -43.50 -3.35
N SER A 728 -15.47 -43.28 -4.35
CA SER A 728 -15.07 -43.28 -5.76
C SER A 728 -15.19 -41.91 -6.43
N GLY A 729 -16.04 -41.02 -5.92
CA GLY A 729 -16.50 -39.80 -6.60
C GLY A 729 -17.54 -40.07 -7.68
N ALA A 730 -17.94 -41.32 -7.92
CA ALA A 730 -18.96 -41.63 -8.90
C ALA A 730 -20.32 -41.12 -8.43
N ARG A 731 -21.14 -40.65 -9.38
CA ARG A 731 -22.52 -40.33 -9.06
C ARG A 731 -23.32 -41.62 -8.86
N TYR A 732 -24.02 -41.67 -7.73
CA TYR A 732 -25.00 -42.70 -7.41
C TYR A 732 -26.41 -42.12 -7.53
N ASP A 733 -27.17 -42.61 -8.49
CA ASP A 733 -28.55 -42.20 -8.78
C ASP A 733 -29.54 -43.37 -8.76
N ALA A 734 -29.12 -44.53 -8.22
CA ALA A 734 -29.84 -45.79 -8.35
C ALA A 734 -31.34 -45.64 -8.03
N SER A 735 -32.17 -45.84 -9.06
CA SER A 735 -33.64 -45.89 -8.99
C SER A 735 -34.35 -44.54 -8.77
N ASN A 736 -34.00 -43.47 -9.49
CA ASN A 736 -34.70 -42.18 -9.41
C ASN A 736 -34.77 -41.64 -7.97
N LYS A 737 -33.62 -41.64 -7.29
CA LYS A 737 -33.49 -41.16 -5.91
C LYS A 737 -32.76 -39.84 -5.86
N GLY A 738 -33.10 -39.02 -4.86
CA GLY A 738 -32.31 -37.87 -4.45
C GLY A 738 -32.00 -37.96 -2.96
N ALA A 739 -31.00 -37.21 -2.54
CA ALA A 739 -30.70 -37.02 -1.14
C ALA A 739 -30.32 -35.57 -0.88
N VAL A 740 -30.57 -35.07 0.33
CA VAL A 740 -30.04 -33.78 0.80
C VAL A 740 -29.46 -33.92 2.19
N TRP A 741 -28.46 -33.09 2.50
CA TRP A 741 -27.80 -33.10 3.80
C TRP A 741 -28.64 -32.51 4.93
N SER A 742 -28.41 -33.04 6.14
CA SER A 742 -28.67 -32.37 7.42
C SER A 742 -27.35 -31.88 8.02
N ALA A 743 -27.40 -30.82 8.82
CA ALA A 743 -26.28 -30.33 9.62
C ALA A 743 -25.92 -31.25 10.78
N SER A 744 -26.77 -32.24 11.10
CA SER A 744 -26.60 -33.08 12.27
C SER A 744 -25.71 -34.30 12.00
N ALA A 745 -24.68 -34.45 12.82
CA ALA A 745 -23.88 -35.68 12.92
C ALA A 745 -24.72 -36.85 13.46
N LYS A 746 -24.35 -38.08 13.06
CA LYS A 746 -24.88 -39.34 13.62
C LYS A 746 -23.73 -40.32 13.85
N GLY A 747 -23.17 -40.29 15.06
CA GLY A 747 -21.92 -41.00 15.33
C GLY A 747 -20.82 -40.52 14.38
N MET A 748 -20.19 -41.45 13.66
CA MET A 748 -19.16 -41.15 12.67
C MET A 748 -19.71 -40.67 11.31
N GLU A 749 -21.02 -40.81 11.09
CA GLU A 749 -21.72 -40.42 9.87
C GLU A 749 -22.43 -39.07 10.07
N ALA A 750 -23.21 -38.66 9.08
CA ALA A 750 -24.14 -37.55 9.14
C ALA A 750 -25.54 -37.96 8.70
N TYR A 751 -26.57 -37.28 9.22
CA TYR A 751 -27.94 -37.49 8.76
C TYR A 751 -28.13 -36.93 7.35
N MET A 752 -28.91 -37.64 6.54
CA MET A 752 -29.39 -37.20 5.22
C MET A 752 -30.88 -37.48 5.08
N PHE A 753 -31.56 -36.71 4.24
CA PHE A 753 -32.93 -36.99 3.81
C PHE A 753 -32.89 -37.61 2.41
N GLU A 754 -33.16 -38.91 2.30
CA GLU A 754 -33.23 -39.65 1.02
C GLU A 754 -34.69 -39.77 0.57
N PHE A 755 -34.95 -39.56 -0.70
CA PHE A 755 -36.29 -39.56 -1.27
C PHE A 755 -36.33 -40.06 -2.71
N SER A 756 -37.50 -40.52 -3.12
CA SER A 756 -37.87 -40.90 -4.48
C SER A 756 -39.31 -40.45 -4.76
N THR A 757 -39.84 -40.77 -5.94
CA THR A 757 -41.27 -40.55 -6.23
C THR A 757 -42.22 -41.43 -5.40
N THR A 758 -41.70 -42.42 -4.66
CA THR A 758 -42.51 -43.40 -3.92
C THR A 758 -42.15 -43.53 -2.44
N SER A 759 -41.03 -42.94 -2.01
CA SER A 759 -40.54 -43.06 -0.64
C SER A 759 -39.78 -41.82 -0.20
N ALA A 760 -39.77 -41.54 1.09
CA ALA A 760 -38.92 -40.52 1.70
C ALA A 760 -38.59 -40.93 3.13
N SER A 761 -37.32 -40.81 3.52
CA SER A 761 -36.85 -41.23 4.84
C SER A 761 -35.56 -40.52 5.24
N ILE A 762 -35.37 -40.34 6.55
CA ILE A 762 -34.11 -39.85 7.09
C ILE A 762 -33.19 -41.05 7.29
N LYS A 763 -31.99 -40.96 6.73
CA LYS A 763 -30.94 -41.96 6.79
C LYS A 763 -29.66 -41.34 7.30
N SER A 764 -28.59 -42.13 7.31
CA SER A 764 -27.24 -41.61 7.47
C SER A 764 -26.37 -41.97 6.28
N ALA A 765 -25.35 -41.15 6.07
CA ALA A 765 -24.35 -41.32 5.03
C ALA A 765 -22.98 -40.91 5.57
N ILE A 766 -21.93 -41.51 5.01
CA ILE A 766 -20.55 -41.14 5.29
C ILE A 766 -20.31 -39.69 4.89
N ARG A 767 -19.48 -38.98 5.65
CA ARG A 767 -19.30 -37.53 5.51
C ARG A 767 -18.52 -37.15 4.25
N ALA A 768 -17.75 -38.09 3.69
CA ALA A 768 -17.08 -37.91 2.41
C ALA A 768 -18.04 -37.85 1.19
N ASN A 769 -19.31 -38.29 1.33
CA ASN A 769 -20.27 -38.19 0.22
C ASN A 769 -20.54 -36.72 -0.15
N GLY A 770 -20.83 -36.47 -1.43
CA GLY A 770 -21.28 -35.16 -1.92
C GLY A 770 -22.80 -35.15 -2.13
N LEU A 771 -23.56 -34.42 -1.30
CA LEU A 771 -25.01 -34.30 -1.46
C LEU A 771 -25.40 -32.82 -1.59
N PRO A 772 -26.52 -32.51 -2.27
CA PRO A 772 -27.08 -31.17 -2.25
C PRO A 772 -27.57 -30.73 -0.88
N VAL A 773 -27.71 -29.43 -0.72
CA VAL A 773 -28.25 -28.78 0.48
C VAL A 773 -29.55 -28.07 0.11
N ARG A 774 -30.59 -28.20 0.95
CA ARG A 774 -31.75 -27.30 0.91
C ARG A 774 -31.84 -26.53 2.22
N CYS A 775 -31.59 -25.23 2.14
CA CYS A 775 -31.51 -24.38 3.31
C CYS A 775 -32.88 -24.17 3.95
N VAL A 776 -32.89 -24.08 5.28
CA VAL A 776 -34.03 -23.65 6.10
C VAL A 776 -33.73 -22.30 6.73
N LYS A 777 -34.76 -21.51 7.02
CA LYS A 777 -34.62 -20.22 7.67
C LYS A 777 -33.88 -20.40 8.99
N ASP A 778 -32.85 -19.59 9.20
CA ASP A 778 -32.12 -19.54 10.46
C ASP A 778 -32.93 -18.70 11.43
N ILE A 779 -33.40 -19.33 12.50
CA ILE A 779 -34.24 -18.70 13.51
C ILE A 779 -33.32 -18.39 14.70
N PRO A 780 -33.23 -17.13 15.16
CA PRO A 780 -32.36 -16.71 16.26
C PRO A 780 -32.53 -17.48 17.57
#